data_AF-A0A7X1HQ08-F1
#
_entry.id   AF-A0A7X1HQ08-F1
#
_cell.length_a   1.000
_cell.length_b   1.000
_cell.length_c   1.000
_cell.angle_alpha   90.00
_cell.angle_beta   90.00
_cell.angle_gamma   90.00
#
_symmetry.space_group_name_H-M   'P 1'
#
loop_
_entity.id
_entity.type
_entity.pdbx_description
1 polymer ?
#
loop_
_entity_poly.entity_id
_entity_poly.type
_entity_poly.pdbx_seq_one_letter_code
_entity_poly.pdbx_strand_id
1 'polypeptide(L)'
;MKLLKNRFLKLLLFLTMTMVAFSNDNTFYLGIQNYPETEVEIDGISINGIIRDLFKNELKLNVKEVHGSWRESHNNLEKGTIDALGLVTKNTVRKNNILLSKPIFSENLYVASDKIPLDSPYDLMNQTIYVFKGDEIPIKHLKDFLEKNNIDANIVEVDNIDDFKDNFYLDSEFIALKSQNRLLVSFLAPVCIGVNKKYEYLLPHINTALNKKYSKKISNHFKNLPLYYQRERFQNSLTEEEKDFLSQKKFITTSLEDDISLSIYIKNSDQFIGILPEYIDKIASIIEIPIKYTYNGKKWTYIQKKFKQEEIDFLTLSTTAEGKSSYIFSEAIDYIPMHLLNHIDSGDYNVGVLKDGKSQDIGKEYFIEEDMKIYNSTAELFEAFKKDEVGYIISPYNIYDRDCGKQHKDIKIKDIPINFAFSKKQKILRDIFNKAIAVIGDIDKNEIRNFVEIDQKEYVLNITEEAEEKKKIWYITIFILLVLISKIVFQKKLTKALKYDQLTNLPNRYLFNEFCKKNDFIKGAVIVIDLDNFKKTNDKYGHSKGDSVLSEVGKLLLDVFPRENTFRISGDEFYLYYGEKNLLERLEKLIYLGKNSNIITKYNISFSIGYYIKNDDESLELSFEKADIAMYDAKKINGFSIMQYKK
;
A
#
# COMPACT_ATOMS: atom_id res chain seq x y z
N MET A 1 23.48 -27.11 -23.11
CA MET A 1 24.35 -28.25 -22.69
C MET A 1 25.32 -27.92 -21.54
N LYS A 2 26.03 -26.78 -21.51
CA LYS A 2 26.95 -26.42 -20.40
C LYS A 2 26.26 -26.21 -19.03
N LEU A 3 25.03 -25.68 -19.00
CA LEU A 3 24.24 -25.47 -17.77
C LEU A 3 23.73 -26.79 -17.13
N LEU A 4 23.43 -27.82 -17.93
CA LEU A 4 22.98 -29.13 -17.45
C LEU A 4 24.12 -29.95 -16.85
N LYS A 5 25.34 -29.87 -17.42
CA LYS A 5 26.54 -30.52 -16.87
C LYS A 5 26.87 -30.04 -15.46
N ASN A 6 26.65 -28.75 -15.15
CA ASN A 6 27.01 -28.16 -13.86
C ASN A 6 26.04 -28.56 -12.73
N ARG A 7 24.75 -28.78 -13.05
CA ARG A 7 23.78 -29.32 -12.09
C ARG A 7 24.00 -30.80 -11.81
N PHE A 8 24.35 -31.59 -12.82
CA PHE A 8 24.62 -33.01 -12.65
C PHE A 8 25.92 -33.25 -11.86
N LEU A 9 26.97 -32.44 -12.09
CA LEU A 9 28.21 -32.51 -11.32
C LEU A 9 28.00 -32.10 -9.85
N LYS A 10 27.16 -31.09 -9.58
CA LYS A 10 26.78 -30.70 -8.21
C LYS A 10 25.95 -31.77 -7.51
N LEU A 11 25.03 -32.43 -8.23
CA LEU A 11 24.24 -33.53 -7.69
C LEU A 11 25.10 -34.77 -7.42
N LEU A 12 26.09 -35.06 -8.29
CA LEU A 12 27.04 -36.15 -8.11
C LEU A 12 28.00 -35.87 -6.97
N LEU A 13 28.51 -34.63 -6.82
CA LEU A 13 29.29 -34.22 -5.65
C LEU A 13 28.48 -34.31 -4.35
N PHE A 14 27.20 -33.94 -4.40
CA PHE A 14 26.26 -34.06 -3.28
C PHE A 14 26.07 -35.52 -2.89
N LEU A 15 25.85 -36.40 -3.86
CA LEU A 15 25.70 -37.86 -3.67
C LEU A 15 26.99 -38.52 -3.17
N THR A 16 28.16 -38.13 -3.68
CA THR A 16 29.46 -38.68 -3.24
C THR A 16 29.87 -38.15 -1.87
N MET A 17 29.57 -36.89 -1.51
CA MET A 17 29.80 -36.40 -0.14
C MET A 17 28.84 -37.02 0.87
N THR A 18 27.58 -37.30 0.48
CA THR A 18 26.66 -38.06 1.34
C THR A 18 27.01 -39.54 1.46
N MET A 19 27.78 -40.13 0.53
CA MET A 19 28.19 -41.53 0.62
C MET A 19 29.54 -41.75 1.30
N VAL A 20 30.46 -40.79 1.26
CA VAL A 20 31.79 -40.91 1.89
C VAL A 20 31.77 -40.55 3.39
N ALA A 21 30.71 -39.90 3.90
CA ALA A 21 30.57 -39.55 5.31
C ALA A 21 29.80 -40.58 6.17
N PHE A 22 29.24 -41.64 5.57
CA PHE A 22 28.31 -42.57 6.25
C PHE A 22 28.84 -44.02 6.38
N SER A 23 30.16 -44.19 6.44
CA SER A 23 30.77 -45.45 6.85
C SER A 23 31.76 -45.21 7.99
N ASN A 24 31.25 -45.18 9.23
CA ASN A 24 31.88 -45.64 10.48
C ASN A 24 31.05 -45.16 11.67
N ASP A 25 31.14 -45.88 12.80
CA ASP A 25 30.57 -45.61 14.14
C ASP A 25 30.97 -44.25 14.77
N ASN A 26 30.96 -43.15 14.02
CA ASN A 26 31.39 -41.85 14.51
C ASN A 26 30.21 -41.14 15.19
N THR A 27 30.19 -41.26 16.52
CA THR A 27 29.33 -40.47 17.41
C THR A 27 29.73 -38.99 17.31
N PHE A 28 28.75 -38.11 17.12
CA PHE A 28 28.91 -36.65 17.10
C PHE A 28 28.60 -36.09 18.50
N TYR A 29 29.59 -35.51 19.17
CA TYR A 29 29.47 -35.01 20.53
C TYR A 29 29.00 -33.55 20.53
N LEU A 30 27.78 -33.30 21.03
CA LEU A 30 27.17 -31.98 21.08
C LEU A 30 27.16 -31.47 22.53
N GLY A 31 27.87 -30.37 22.78
CA GLY A 31 27.80 -29.66 24.06
C GLY A 31 26.51 -28.86 24.18
N ILE A 32 25.79 -29.04 25.29
CA ILE A 32 24.57 -28.29 25.63
C ILE A 32 24.74 -27.62 26.99
N GLN A 33 24.47 -26.32 27.07
CA GLN A 33 24.49 -25.55 28.32
C GLN A 33 23.12 -25.61 28.99
N ASN A 34 23.07 -25.97 30.27
CA ASN A 34 21.83 -26.13 31.01
C ASN A 34 21.47 -24.84 31.78
N TYR A 35 21.09 -23.80 31.05
CA TYR A 35 20.46 -22.62 31.67
C TYR A 35 18.93 -22.83 31.71
N PRO A 36 18.25 -22.56 32.83
CA PRO A 36 16.79 -22.73 32.95
C PRO A 36 16.03 -22.12 31.77
N GLU A 37 16.41 -20.91 31.36
CA GLU A 37 15.81 -20.12 30.27
C GLU A 37 15.93 -20.81 28.91
N THR A 38 17.01 -21.56 28.70
CA THR A 38 17.30 -22.25 27.43
C THR A 38 16.61 -23.61 27.30
N GLU A 39 16.06 -24.11 28.41
CA GLU A 39 15.27 -25.35 28.50
C GLU A 39 13.76 -25.09 28.66
N VAL A 40 13.32 -23.85 28.91
CA VAL A 40 11.88 -23.52 28.91
C VAL A 40 11.27 -23.90 27.57
N GLU A 41 10.22 -24.72 27.57
CA GLU A 41 9.51 -25.05 26.34
C GLU A 41 8.45 -24.00 26.03
N ILE A 42 8.50 -23.46 24.82
CA ILE A 42 7.55 -22.50 24.31
C ILE A 42 7.00 -23.07 23.01
N ASP A 43 5.68 -23.28 22.94
CA ASP A 43 5.02 -24.05 21.88
C ASP A 43 5.65 -25.45 21.67
N GLY A 44 6.06 -26.08 22.77
CA GLY A 44 6.65 -27.43 22.80
C GLY A 44 8.11 -27.50 22.36
N ILE A 45 8.83 -26.37 22.29
CA ILE A 45 10.21 -26.30 21.83
C ILE A 45 11.04 -25.30 22.68
N SER A 46 12.17 -25.74 23.21
CA SER A 46 13.18 -24.89 23.89
C SER A 46 14.35 -24.52 22.96
N ILE A 47 15.19 -23.54 23.32
CA ILE A 47 16.38 -23.20 22.52
C ILE A 47 17.34 -24.39 22.44
N ASN A 48 17.58 -25.09 23.55
CA ASN A 48 18.36 -26.32 23.52
C ASN A 48 17.63 -27.41 22.71
N GLY A 49 16.30 -27.46 22.75
CA GLY A 49 15.49 -28.33 21.89
C GLY A 49 15.70 -28.06 20.39
N ILE A 50 15.82 -26.80 19.98
CA ILE A 50 16.15 -26.41 18.59
C ILE A 50 17.54 -26.89 18.20
N ILE A 51 18.54 -26.70 19.07
CA ILE A 51 19.92 -27.12 18.80
C ILE A 51 19.98 -28.65 18.68
N ARG A 52 19.28 -29.39 19.56
CA ARG A 52 19.13 -30.85 19.48
C ARG A 52 18.48 -31.29 18.17
N ASP A 53 17.34 -30.70 17.80
CA ASP A 53 16.62 -31.01 16.56
C ASP A 53 17.47 -30.73 15.31
N LEU A 54 18.24 -29.63 15.32
CA LEU A 54 19.13 -29.25 14.24
C LEU A 54 20.19 -30.33 13.98
N PHE A 55 20.94 -30.74 15.00
CA PHE A 55 22.02 -31.71 14.79
C PHE A 55 21.49 -33.14 14.59
N LYS A 56 20.47 -33.54 15.34
CA LYS A 56 19.95 -34.92 15.31
C LYS A 56 19.03 -35.20 14.13
N ASN A 57 18.06 -34.32 13.87
CA ASN A 57 16.98 -34.60 12.91
C ASN A 57 17.20 -33.89 11.58
N GLU A 58 17.65 -32.62 11.59
CA GLU A 58 17.89 -31.86 10.35
C GLU A 58 19.19 -32.31 9.66
N LEU A 59 20.30 -32.39 10.41
CA LEU A 59 21.57 -32.86 9.87
C LEU A 59 21.72 -34.40 9.89
N LYS A 60 20.79 -35.11 10.52
CA LYS A 60 20.75 -36.59 10.61
C LYS A 60 22.03 -37.21 11.17
N LEU A 61 22.64 -36.56 12.18
CA LEU A 61 23.86 -37.03 12.82
C LEU A 61 23.54 -37.96 14.00
N ASN A 62 24.45 -38.89 14.29
CA ASN A 62 24.39 -39.72 15.50
C ASN A 62 24.92 -38.92 16.71
N VAL A 63 24.05 -38.14 17.35
CA VAL A 63 24.46 -37.16 18.39
C VAL A 63 24.49 -37.78 19.79
N LYS A 64 25.57 -37.50 20.55
CA LYS A 64 25.65 -37.70 22.01
C LYS A 64 25.83 -36.36 22.71
N GLU A 65 24.93 -36.05 23.64
CA GLU A 65 24.98 -34.81 24.42
C GLU A 65 26.07 -34.87 25.50
N VAL A 66 26.77 -33.74 25.69
CA VAL A 66 27.76 -33.52 26.74
C VAL A 66 27.35 -32.27 27.51
N HIS A 67 27.19 -32.43 28.83
CA HIS A 67 26.85 -31.33 29.73
C HIS A 67 28.05 -31.04 30.63
N GLY A 68 28.19 -29.78 31.02
CA GLY A 68 29.26 -29.32 31.91
C GLY A 68 29.14 -27.82 32.13
N SER A 69 30.07 -27.26 32.89
CA SER A 69 30.18 -25.80 32.99
C SER A 69 30.52 -25.19 31.63
N TRP A 70 30.15 -23.92 31.40
CA TRP A 70 30.46 -23.21 30.16
C TRP A 70 31.94 -23.34 29.76
N ARG A 71 32.86 -23.17 30.72
CA ARG A 71 34.32 -23.22 30.48
C ARG A 71 34.80 -24.62 30.16
N GLU A 72 34.26 -25.65 30.80
CA GLU A 72 34.57 -27.04 30.48
C GLU A 72 34.14 -27.38 29.05
N SER A 73 32.91 -27.02 28.69
CA SER A 73 32.37 -27.26 27.35
C SER A 73 33.14 -26.48 26.28
N HIS A 74 33.48 -25.21 26.51
CA HIS A 74 34.28 -24.41 25.60
C HIS A 74 35.68 -25.02 25.39
N ASN A 75 36.38 -25.38 26.47
CA ASN A 75 37.68 -26.05 26.40
C ASN A 75 37.62 -27.40 25.67
N ASN A 76 36.53 -28.14 25.86
CA ASN A 76 36.31 -29.41 25.19
C ASN A 76 36.07 -29.23 23.68
N LEU A 77 35.34 -28.20 23.27
CA LEU A 77 35.11 -27.89 21.85
C LEU A 77 36.44 -27.56 21.15
N GLU A 78 37.26 -26.80 21.85
CA GLU A 78 38.55 -26.35 21.37
C GLU A 78 39.56 -27.50 21.22
N LYS A 79 39.62 -28.39 22.22
CA LYS A 79 40.41 -29.63 22.16
C LYS A 79 39.85 -30.65 21.16
N GLY A 80 38.64 -30.44 20.65
CA GLY A 80 37.94 -31.33 19.73
C GLY A 80 37.41 -32.61 20.38
N THR A 81 37.27 -32.63 21.71
CA THR A 81 36.62 -33.70 22.47
C THR A 81 35.10 -33.58 22.43
N ILE A 82 34.57 -32.37 22.15
CA ILE A 82 33.22 -32.20 21.60
C ILE A 82 33.29 -31.58 20.21
N ASP A 83 32.28 -31.86 19.39
CA ASP A 83 32.25 -31.60 17.97
C ASP A 83 31.51 -30.29 17.63
N ALA A 84 30.49 -29.96 18.41
CA ALA A 84 29.83 -28.66 18.41
C ALA A 84 29.40 -28.28 19.83
N LEU A 85 29.15 -27.00 20.06
CA LEU A 85 28.66 -26.43 21.31
C LEU A 85 27.55 -25.42 21.00
N GLY A 86 26.41 -25.59 21.65
CA GLY A 86 25.35 -24.59 21.65
C GLY A 86 25.71 -23.36 22.48
N LEU A 87 25.11 -22.23 22.15
CA LEU A 87 25.13 -21.00 22.97
C LEU A 87 26.53 -20.41 23.19
N VAL A 88 27.32 -20.34 22.12
CA VAL A 88 28.66 -19.74 22.12
C VAL A 88 28.55 -18.27 21.74
N THR A 89 28.69 -17.38 22.71
CA THR A 89 28.77 -15.92 22.49
C THR A 89 29.94 -15.61 21.56
N LYS A 90 29.71 -14.76 20.55
CA LYS A 90 30.72 -14.41 19.54
C LYS A 90 31.78 -13.45 20.09
N ASN A 91 32.34 -13.67 21.28
CA ASN A 91 33.40 -12.83 21.81
C ASN A 91 34.55 -13.61 22.45
N THR A 92 35.73 -13.15 22.03
CA THR A 92 37.09 -13.30 22.58
C THR A 92 37.94 -14.54 22.32
N VAL A 93 39.12 -14.27 21.75
CA VAL A 93 40.30 -15.13 21.59
C VAL A 93 40.15 -16.35 20.67
N ARG A 94 40.63 -16.13 19.43
CA ARG A 94 41.01 -17.13 18.42
C ARG A 94 41.47 -18.46 19.02
N LYS A 95 40.96 -19.57 18.47
CA LYS A 95 41.84 -20.68 18.05
C LYS A 95 41.43 -21.12 16.66
N ASN A 96 42.42 -21.49 15.85
CA ASN A 96 42.27 -21.86 14.44
C ASN A 96 41.25 -22.98 14.16
N ASN A 97 40.62 -23.56 15.19
CA ASN A 97 39.89 -24.81 15.18
C ASN A 97 38.40 -24.70 15.57
N ILE A 98 37.85 -23.50 15.79
CA ILE A 98 36.39 -23.32 16.04
C ILE A 98 35.81 -22.38 14.98
N LEU A 99 34.67 -22.76 14.42
CA LEU A 99 33.88 -22.01 13.46
C LEU A 99 32.53 -21.66 14.09
N LEU A 100 32.03 -20.45 13.83
CA LEU A 100 30.77 -19.98 14.40
C LEU A 100 29.68 -19.97 13.33
N SER A 101 28.49 -20.46 13.69
CA SER A 101 27.29 -20.32 12.85
C SER A 101 26.88 -18.85 12.71
N LYS A 102 25.86 -18.61 11.90
CA LYS A 102 25.06 -17.40 12.00
C LYS A 102 24.52 -17.27 13.44
N PRO A 103 24.34 -16.03 13.93
CA PRO A 103 23.70 -15.77 15.20
C PRO A 103 22.37 -16.51 15.36
N ILE A 104 22.14 -17.01 16.57
CA ILE A 104 20.84 -17.51 17.05
C ILE A 104 20.08 -16.34 17.66
N PHE A 105 20.72 -15.57 18.56
CA PHE A 105 20.19 -14.35 19.19
C PHE A 105 21.34 -13.43 19.63
N SER A 106 21.06 -12.25 20.16
CA SER A 106 22.06 -11.33 20.71
C SER A 106 21.99 -11.28 22.23
N GLU A 107 23.12 -11.12 22.88
CA GLU A 107 23.22 -11.11 24.35
C GLU A 107 23.66 -9.72 24.82
N ASN A 108 23.17 -9.30 25.97
CA ASN A 108 23.56 -8.04 26.61
C ASN A 108 24.65 -8.29 27.67
N LEU A 109 25.51 -7.29 27.89
CA LEU A 109 26.54 -7.27 28.92
C LEU A 109 26.15 -6.31 30.02
N TYR A 110 26.14 -6.78 31.26
CA TYR A 110 25.80 -5.98 32.42
C TYR A 110 26.93 -5.95 33.43
N VAL A 111 27.12 -4.79 34.07
CA VAL A 111 27.65 -4.79 35.44
C VAL A 111 26.47 -4.99 36.37
N ALA A 112 26.56 -5.93 37.30
CA ALA A 112 25.51 -6.26 38.23
C ALA A 112 26.04 -6.42 39.66
N SER A 113 25.15 -6.41 40.64
CA SER A 113 25.44 -6.74 42.04
C SER A 113 24.21 -7.30 42.74
N ASP A 114 24.34 -8.43 43.43
CA ASP A 114 23.21 -9.06 44.14
C ASP A 114 22.82 -8.26 45.41
N LYS A 115 23.67 -7.33 45.87
CA LYS A 115 23.44 -6.55 47.11
C LYS A 115 23.58 -5.05 46.97
N ILE A 116 24.49 -4.55 46.13
CA ILE A 116 24.81 -3.13 46.07
C ILE A 116 23.91 -2.47 45.00
N PRO A 117 23.13 -1.44 45.37
CA PRO A 117 22.32 -0.68 44.40
C PRO A 117 23.16 -0.10 43.26
N LEU A 118 22.58 -0.08 42.07
CA LEU A 118 23.22 0.39 40.85
C LEU A 118 22.17 1.10 39.99
N ASP A 119 21.95 2.38 40.29
CA ASP A 119 20.90 3.21 39.70
C ASP A 119 21.43 4.07 38.55
N SER A 120 22.74 4.33 38.55
CA SER A 120 23.43 5.16 37.58
C SER A 120 24.82 4.60 37.25
N PRO A 121 25.32 4.83 36.02
CA PRO A 121 26.73 4.59 35.71
C PRO A 121 27.71 5.21 36.71
N TYR A 122 27.38 6.38 37.27
CA TYR A 122 28.25 7.06 38.23
C TYR A 122 28.37 6.34 39.58
N ASP A 123 27.49 5.40 39.90
CA ASP A 123 27.60 4.60 41.14
C ASP A 123 28.83 3.67 41.10
N LEU A 124 29.38 3.43 39.90
CA LEU A 124 30.62 2.68 39.70
C LEU A 124 31.89 3.50 39.99
N MET A 125 31.76 4.81 40.26
CA MET A 125 32.90 5.69 40.50
C MET A 125 33.69 5.27 41.76
N ASN A 126 34.99 5.06 41.59
CA ASN A 126 35.92 4.52 42.57
C ASN A 126 35.56 3.13 43.12
N GLN A 127 34.67 2.39 42.44
CA GLN A 127 34.29 1.05 42.84
C GLN A 127 35.20 -0.01 42.21
N THR A 128 35.18 -1.22 42.77
CA THR A 128 35.82 -2.38 42.16
C THR A 128 34.78 -3.21 41.41
N ILE A 129 35.05 -3.47 40.13
CA ILE A 129 34.25 -4.31 39.26
C ILE A 129 35.04 -5.60 39.00
N TYR A 130 34.50 -6.72 39.46
CA TYR A 130 35.06 -8.03 39.21
C TYR A 130 34.70 -8.47 37.80
N VAL A 131 35.67 -8.97 37.06
CA VAL A 131 35.49 -9.44 35.68
C VAL A 131 36.12 -10.81 35.56
N PHE A 132 35.60 -11.61 34.64
CA PHE A 132 36.17 -12.93 34.43
C PHE A 132 37.56 -12.85 33.78
N LYS A 133 38.52 -13.61 34.33
CA LYS A 133 39.91 -13.59 33.89
C LYS A 133 40.09 -14.11 32.46
N GLY A 134 40.76 -13.31 31.64
CA GLY A 134 41.06 -13.63 30.24
C GLY A 134 39.93 -13.33 29.24
N ASP A 135 38.85 -12.68 29.66
CA ASP A 135 37.75 -12.30 28.77
C ASP A 135 37.93 -10.88 28.20
N GLU A 136 38.95 -10.72 27.34
CA GLU A 136 39.43 -9.42 26.85
C GLU A 136 38.37 -8.52 26.21
N ILE A 137 37.34 -9.05 25.52
CA ILE A 137 36.33 -8.22 24.83
C ILE A 137 35.26 -7.70 25.81
N PRO A 138 34.63 -8.50 26.68
CA PRO A 138 33.78 -7.96 27.75
C PRO A 138 34.51 -6.90 28.58
N ILE A 139 35.77 -7.17 28.94
CA ILE A 139 36.62 -6.21 29.65
C ILE A 139 36.85 -4.95 28.81
N LYS A 140 37.06 -5.07 27.51
CA LYS A 140 37.18 -3.92 26.61
C LYS A 140 35.89 -3.11 26.55
N HIS A 141 34.74 -3.75 26.37
CA HIS A 141 33.44 -3.07 26.37
C HIS A 141 33.18 -2.34 27.69
N LEU A 142 33.56 -2.95 28.81
CA LEU A 142 33.50 -2.29 30.11
C LEU A 142 34.43 -1.08 30.16
N LYS A 143 35.67 -1.19 29.70
CA LYS A 143 36.61 -0.05 29.64
C LYS A 143 36.09 1.08 28.74
N ASP A 144 35.62 0.75 27.54
CA ASP A 144 35.04 1.72 26.59
C ASP A 144 33.80 2.41 27.21
N PHE A 145 32.97 1.66 27.94
CA PHE A 145 31.82 2.20 28.67
C PHE A 145 32.24 3.16 29.78
N LEU A 146 33.20 2.77 30.61
CA LEU A 146 33.71 3.60 31.70
C LEU A 146 34.35 4.89 31.16
N GLU A 147 35.18 4.79 30.12
CA GLU A 147 35.82 5.93 29.46
C GLU A 147 34.80 6.88 28.84
N LYS A 148 33.84 6.35 28.06
CA LYS A 148 32.78 7.14 27.43
C LYS A 148 31.94 7.94 28.43
N ASN A 149 31.79 7.41 29.65
CA ASN A 149 31.01 8.03 30.72
C ASN A 149 31.87 8.81 31.73
N ASN A 150 33.19 8.89 31.54
CA ASN A 150 34.16 9.50 32.47
C ASN A 150 34.08 8.92 33.89
N ILE A 151 34.00 7.60 34.01
CA ILE A 151 33.96 6.88 35.28
C ILE A 151 35.32 6.23 35.54
N ASP A 152 35.93 6.55 36.68
CA ASP A 152 37.12 5.88 37.17
C ASP A 152 36.69 4.70 38.06
N ALA A 153 36.93 3.46 37.61
CA ALA A 153 36.59 2.25 38.36
C ALA A 153 37.74 1.24 38.26
N ASN A 154 37.97 0.49 39.34
CA ASN A 154 39.01 -0.53 39.40
C ASN A 154 38.48 -1.86 38.83
N ILE A 155 39.18 -2.44 37.86
CA ILE A 155 38.79 -3.71 37.25
C ILE A 155 39.68 -4.84 37.80
N VAL A 156 39.07 -5.87 38.40
CA VAL A 156 39.79 -7.01 38.98
C VAL A 156 39.38 -8.31 38.28
N GLU A 157 40.35 -8.96 37.66
CA GLU A 157 40.15 -10.26 37.00
C GLU A 157 40.12 -11.43 38.00
N VAL A 158 39.10 -12.27 37.93
CA VAL A 158 38.89 -13.44 38.82
C VAL A 158 38.63 -14.72 38.03
N ASP A 159 39.00 -15.87 38.62
CA ASP A 159 38.83 -17.20 37.99
C ASP A 159 37.38 -17.73 38.10
N ASN A 160 36.58 -17.21 39.03
CA ASN A 160 35.17 -17.54 39.21
C ASN A 160 34.39 -16.29 39.64
N ILE A 161 33.44 -15.86 38.82
CA ILE A 161 32.65 -14.64 39.07
C ILE A 161 31.54 -14.86 40.11
N ASP A 162 31.06 -16.11 40.25
CA ASP A 162 29.99 -16.46 41.19
C ASP A 162 30.36 -16.14 42.65
N ASP A 163 31.65 -16.19 42.98
CA ASP A 163 32.17 -15.90 44.32
C ASP A 163 32.11 -14.40 44.70
N PHE A 164 31.85 -13.52 43.72
CA PHE A 164 31.91 -12.06 43.87
C PHE A 164 30.57 -11.36 43.61
N LYS A 165 29.46 -12.12 43.52
CA LYS A 165 28.14 -11.58 43.17
C LYS A 165 27.58 -10.54 44.15
N ASP A 166 28.03 -10.56 45.40
CA ASP A 166 27.69 -9.53 46.39
C ASP A 166 28.32 -8.15 46.07
N ASN A 167 29.35 -8.09 45.22
CA ASN A 167 30.01 -6.86 44.75
C ASN A 167 29.56 -6.53 43.32
N PHE A 168 30.17 -5.51 42.69
CA PHE A 168 29.97 -5.28 41.27
C PHE A 168 30.73 -6.30 40.43
N TYR A 169 30.02 -7.00 39.56
CA TYR A 169 30.59 -7.99 38.65
C TYR A 169 30.11 -7.75 37.22
N LEU A 170 30.96 -8.05 36.24
CA LEU A 170 30.62 -7.99 34.83
C LEU A 170 30.22 -9.40 34.35
N ASP A 171 29.01 -9.54 33.82
CA ASP A 171 28.58 -10.80 33.24
C ASP A 171 27.53 -10.61 32.14
N SER A 172 27.24 -11.71 31.46
CA SER A 172 26.22 -11.80 30.44
C SER A 172 24.81 -11.73 31.03
N GLU A 173 23.85 -11.37 30.19
CA GLU A 173 22.43 -11.24 30.55
C GLU A 173 21.92 -12.45 31.33
N PHE A 174 22.16 -13.69 30.88
CA PHE A 174 21.61 -14.88 31.56
C PHE A 174 22.07 -15.05 33.01
N ILE A 175 23.24 -14.53 33.36
CA ILE A 175 23.78 -14.63 34.73
C ILE A 175 23.41 -13.38 35.53
N ALA A 176 23.57 -12.19 34.93
CA ALA A 176 23.28 -10.91 35.57
C ALA A 176 21.78 -10.70 35.85
N LEU A 177 20.87 -11.39 35.14
CA LEU A 177 19.42 -11.27 35.35
C LEU A 177 18.93 -11.70 36.74
N LYS A 178 19.73 -12.48 37.47
CA LYS A 178 19.42 -12.86 38.85
C LYS A 178 19.56 -11.69 39.82
N SER A 179 20.30 -10.65 39.44
CA SER A 179 20.48 -9.44 40.22
C SER A 179 19.45 -8.37 39.86
N GLN A 180 18.89 -7.73 40.89
CA GLN A 180 18.04 -6.55 40.74
C GLN A 180 18.83 -5.26 40.47
N ASN A 181 20.13 -5.23 40.81
CA ASN A 181 20.99 -4.06 40.65
C ASN A 181 21.93 -4.28 39.47
N ARG A 182 21.56 -3.79 38.28
CA ARG A 182 22.34 -4.01 37.06
C ARG A 182 22.29 -2.83 36.12
N LEU A 183 23.39 -2.64 35.40
CA LEU A 183 23.61 -1.58 34.43
C LEU A 183 24.12 -2.15 33.12
N LEU A 184 23.42 -1.82 32.03
CA LEU A 184 23.83 -2.22 30.69
C LEU A 184 25.13 -1.52 30.31
N VAL A 185 26.17 -2.30 30.04
CA VAL A 185 27.49 -1.83 29.62
C VAL A 185 27.56 -1.75 28.10
N SER A 186 27.16 -2.83 27.44
CA SER A 186 27.22 -2.96 25.99
C SER A 186 26.34 -4.10 25.52
N PHE A 187 25.99 -4.07 24.24
CA PHE A 187 25.53 -5.27 23.54
C PHE A 187 26.76 -6.16 23.31
N LEU A 188 26.71 -7.40 23.81
CA LEU A 188 27.71 -8.43 23.54
C LEU A 188 27.51 -8.97 22.12
N ALA A 189 28.54 -9.60 21.58
CA ALA A 189 28.48 -10.18 20.25
C ALA A 189 27.49 -11.36 20.20
N PRO A 190 26.82 -11.57 19.06
CA PRO A 190 25.71 -12.51 18.96
C PRO A 190 26.04 -13.93 19.43
N VAL A 191 25.08 -14.61 20.05
CA VAL A 191 25.20 -16.01 20.46
C VAL A 191 25.04 -16.92 19.24
N CYS A 192 26.01 -17.79 19.03
CA CYS A 192 26.16 -18.69 17.89
C CYS A 192 26.20 -20.15 18.33
N ILE A 193 26.24 -21.06 17.35
CA ILE A 193 26.68 -22.44 17.53
C ILE A 193 28.16 -22.49 17.18
N GLY A 194 28.99 -22.94 18.12
CA GLY A 194 30.39 -23.24 17.88
C GLY A 194 30.55 -24.63 17.29
N VAL A 195 31.33 -24.76 16.23
CA VAL A 195 31.57 -26.02 15.51
C VAL A 195 33.07 -26.22 15.40
N ASN A 196 33.57 -27.39 15.79
CA ASN A 196 34.98 -27.69 15.59
C ASN A 196 35.31 -27.71 14.09
N LYS A 197 36.43 -27.11 13.69
CA LYS A 197 36.84 -26.91 12.29
C LYS A 197 36.96 -28.22 11.51
N LYS A 198 37.18 -29.36 12.18
CA LYS A 198 37.12 -30.68 11.54
C LYS A 198 35.78 -30.95 10.84
N TYR A 199 34.72 -30.23 11.22
CA TYR A 199 33.39 -30.26 10.60
C TYR A 199 33.00 -28.97 9.88
N GLU A 200 33.95 -28.25 9.30
CA GLU A 200 33.69 -27.03 8.51
C GLU A 200 32.59 -27.19 7.45
N TYR A 201 32.52 -28.37 6.83
CA TYR A 201 31.51 -28.70 5.82
C TYR A 201 30.06 -28.64 6.35
N LEU A 202 29.83 -28.76 7.66
CA LEU A 202 28.49 -28.66 8.26
C LEU A 202 28.01 -27.20 8.38
N LEU A 203 28.92 -26.24 8.45
CA LEU A 203 28.58 -24.84 8.76
C LEU A 203 27.56 -24.21 7.79
N PRO A 204 27.66 -24.39 6.46
CA PRO A 204 26.65 -23.88 5.52
C PRO A 204 25.26 -24.51 5.74
N HIS A 205 25.21 -25.79 6.14
CA HIS A 205 23.96 -26.50 6.40
C HIS A 205 23.32 -26.05 7.71
N ILE A 206 24.12 -25.90 8.78
CA ILE A 206 23.69 -25.30 10.06
C ILE A 206 23.10 -23.91 9.79
N ASN A 207 23.81 -23.06 9.05
CA ASN A 207 23.35 -21.70 8.75
C ASN A 207 22.08 -21.67 7.90
N THR A 208 21.92 -22.62 6.98
CA THR A 208 20.71 -22.74 6.16
C THR A 208 19.51 -23.19 7.00
N ALA A 209 19.71 -24.18 7.87
CA ALA A 209 18.68 -24.68 8.77
C ALA A 209 18.24 -23.60 9.77
N LEU A 210 19.19 -22.92 10.42
CA LEU A 210 18.92 -21.79 11.31
C LEU A 210 18.07 -20.73 10.60
N ASN A 211 18.44 -20.35 9.37
CA ASN A 211 17.74 -19.31 8.64
C ASN A 211 16.35 -19.72 8.13
N LYS A 212 16.21 -20.93 7.57
CA LYS A 212 14.97 -21.34 6.87
C LYS A 212 13.95 -22.03 7.75
N LYS A 213 14.40 -22.82 8.73
CA LYS A 213 13.53 -23.71 9.52
C LYS A 213 13.34 -23.21 10.95
N TYR A 214 14.42 -22.71 11.56
CA TYR A 214 14.40 -22.39 12.99
C TYR A 214 14.28 -20.91 13.30
N SER A 215 14.55 -19.99 12.36
CA SER A 215 14.49 -18.55 12.57
C SER A 215 13.18 -18.12 13.21
N LYS A 216 12.04 -18.51 12.62
CA LYS A 216 10.69 -18.22 13.16
C LYS A 216 10.43 -18.89 14.53
N LYS A 217 10.98 -20.08 14.76
CA LYS A 217 10.81 -20.79 16.05
C LYS A 217 11.62 -20.12 17.18
N ILE A 218 12.85 -19.70 16.87
CA ILE A 218 13.73 -18.95 17.77
C ILE A 218 13.08 -17.60 18.09
N SER A 219 12.64 -16.87 17.06
CA SER A 219 11.91 -15.61 17.19
C SER A 219 10.65 -15.78 18.04
N ASN A 220 9.80 -16.76 17.74
CA ASN A 220 8.63 -17.07 18.55
C ASN A 220 8.98 -17.45 20.00
N HIS A 221 10.07 -18.19 20.23
CA HIS A 221 10.50 -18.56 21.57
C HIS A 221 10.84 -17.31 22.41
N PHE A 222 11.57 -16.34 21.86
CA PHE A 222 11.84 -15.09 22.57
C PHE A 222 10.62 -14.16 22.64
N LYS A 223 9.79 -14.12 21.60
CA LYS A 223 8.51 -13.39 21.58
C LYS A 223 7.53 -13.89 22.65
N ASN A 224 7.48 -15.21 22.84
CA ASN A 224 6.56 -15.89 23.73
C ASN A 224 7.23 -16.32 25.04
N LEU A 225 8.43 -15.81 25.35
CA LEU A 225 8.99 -15.93 26.70
C LEU A 225 7.90 -15.43 27.63
N PRO A 226 7.29 -16.27 28.48
CA PRO A 226 5.97 -15.99 29.03
C PRO A 226 5.92 -14.57 29.58
N LEU A 227 4.93 -13.77 29.15
CA LEU A 227 4.78 -12.37 29.57
C LEU A 227 4.90 -12.24 31.10
N TYR A 228 4.50 -13.28 31.83
CA TYR A 228 4.78 -13.49 33.24
C TYR A 228 6.24 -13.21 33.67
N TYR A 229 7.25 -13.81 33.01
CA TYR A 229 8.66 -13.62 33.37
C TYR A 229 9.19 -12.22 33.01
N GLN A 230 8.73 -11.65 31.90
CA GLN A 230 9.05 -10.26 31.55
C GLN A 230 8.45 -9.29 32.58
N ARG A 231 7.20 -9.53 32.99
CA ARG A 231 6.53 -8.77 34.05
C ARG A 231 7.21 -8.95 35.39
N GLU A 232 7.54 -10.18 35.78
CA GLU A 232 8.24 -10.46 37.04
C GLU A 232 9.58 -9.71 37.10
N ARG A 233 10.36 -9.77 36.01
CA ARG A 233 11.62 -9.00 35.89
C ARG A 233 11.39 -7.50 35.99
N PHE A 234 10.36 -6.98 35.33
CA PHE A 234 10.02 -5.57 35.38
C PHE A 234 9.60 -5.16 36.80
N GLN A 235 8.66 -5.87 37.42
CA GLN A 235 8.16 -5.62 38.78
C GLN A 235 9.29 -5.66 39.83
N ASN A 236 10.23 -6.61 39.69
CA ASN A 236 11.39 -6.72 40.57
C ASN A 236 12.42 -5.59 40.37
N SER A 237 12.38 -4.88 39.23
CA SER A 237 13.26 -3.73 38.98
C SER A 237 12.69 -2.41 39.50
N LEU A 238 11.41 -2.37 39.88
CA LEU A 238 10.76 -1.15 40.33
C LEU A 238 11.11 -0.82 41.78
N THR A 239 11.35 0.46 42.05
CA THR A 239 11.43 0.99 43.43
C THR A 239 10.03 1.07 44.05
N GLU A 240 9.95 1.17 45.38
CA GLU A 240 8.65 1.34 46.05
C GLU A 240 7.94 2.64 45.65
N GLU A 241 8.69 3.71 45.38
CA GLU A 241 8.13 4.98 44.86
C GLU A 241 7.50 4.80 43.47
N GLU A 242 8.16 4.05 42.58
CA GLU A 242 7.63 3.76 41.25
C GLU A 242 6.41 2.85 41.29
N LYS A 243 6.38 1.86 42.19
CA LYS A 243 5.22 0.99 42.40
C LYS A 243 4.01 1.79 42.90
N ASP A 244 4.19 2.67 43.87
CA ASP A 244 3.12 3.56 44.35
C ASP A 244 2.62 4.47 43.21
N PHE A 245 3.54 5.09 42.45
CA PHE A 245 3.19 5.91 41.29
C PHE A 245 2.35 5.15 40.26
N LEU A 246 2.74 3.92 39.90
CA LEU A 246 1.98 3.09 38.97
C LEU A 246 0.60 2.70 39.53
N SER A 247 0.51 2.39 40.82
CA SER A 247 -0.75 2.01 41.46
C SER A 247 -1.82 3.10 41.40
N GLN A 248 -1.40 4.37 41.34
CA GLN A 248 -2.27 5.54 41.26
C GLN A 248 -2.70 5.88 39.82
N LYS A 249 -2.02 5.32 38.81
CA LYS A 249 -2.25 5.62 37.39
C LYS A 249 -3.24 4.63 36.78
N LYS A 250 -4.37 5.14 36.27
CA LYS A 250 -5.38 4.33 35.57
C LYS A 250 -5.03 4.05 34.10
N PHE A 251 -4.36 4.99 33.45
CA PHE A 251 -3.89 4.89 32.07
C PHE A 251 -2.79 5.94 31.86
N ILE A 252 -1.99 5.73 30.82
CA ILE A 252 -0.97 6.67 30.34
C ILE A 252 -1.42 7.15 28.95
N THR A 253 -1.14 8.39 28.60
CA THR A 253 -1.59 9.00 27.34
C THR A 253 -0.42 9.28 26.40
N THR A 254 -0.63 9.03 25.11
CA THR A 254 0.33 9.35 24.05
C THR A 254 -0.38 9.78 22.78
N SER A 255 0.40 10.17 21.77
CA SER A 255 -0.06 10.44 20.42
C SER A 255 1.10 10.17 19.46
N LEU A 256 0.77 9.72 18.25
CA LEU A 256 1.74 9.38 17.22
C LEU A 256 1.51 10.24 15.97
N GLU A 257 2.60 10.51 15.26
CA GLU A 257 2.53 11.07 13.91
C GLU A 257 2.11 9.98 12.92
N ASP A 258 1.34 10.36 11.91
CA ASP A 258 1.01 9.47 10.79
C ASP A 258 2.22 9.44 9.83
N ASP A 259 3.14 8.51 10.11
CA ASP A 259 4.38 8.27 9.38
C ASP A 259 4.46 6.81 8.95
N ILE A 260 4.47 6.58 7.63
CA ILE A 260 4.49 5.24 7.04
C ILE A 260 5.66 4.36 7.50
N SER A 261 6.76 4.95 7.97
CA SER A 261 7.94 4.21 8.44
C SER A 261 7.85 3.71 9.89
N LEU A 262 7.05 4.37 10.72
CA LEU A 262 7.05 4.17 12.17
C LEU A 262 5.66 3.91 12.74
N SER A 263 4.64 4.57 12.20
CA SER A 263 3.26 4.54 12.68
C SER A 263 2.28 5.03 11.60
N ILE A 264 1.49 4.14 11.02
CA ILE A 264 0.41 4.45 10.08
C ILE A 264 -0.90 4.57 10.86
N TYR A 265 -1.64 5.65 10.65
CA TYR A 265 -2.96 5.84 11.22
C TYR A 265 -4.08 5.28 10.34
N ILE A 266 -4.79 4.27 10.83
CA ILE A 266 -5.95 3.67 10.15
C ILE A 266 -7.23 4.39 10.60
N LYS A 267 -7.71 5.33 9.78
CA LYS A 267 -8.89 6.15 10.08
C LYS A 267 -10.17 5.34 10.36
N ASN A 268 -10.35 4.20 9.69
CA ASN A 268 -11.59 3.42 9.81
C ASN A 268 -11.70 2.67 11.15
N SER A 269 -10.57 2.23 11.71
CA SER A 269 -10.52 1.53 13.00
C SER A 269 -10.07 2.42 14.16
N ASP A 270 -9.66 3.66 13.88
CA ASP A 270 -9.06 4.59 14.85
C ASP A 270 -7.85 3.97 15.59
N GLN A 271 -7.00 3.28 14.84
CA GLN A 271 -5.83 2.57 15.36
C GLN A 271 -4.56 3.00 14.65
N PHE A 272 -3.44 2.92 15.35
CA PHE A 272 -2.12 3.01 14.75
C PHE A 272 -1.54 1.61 14.55
N ILE A 273 -0.93 1.37 13.39
CA ILE A 273 -0.11 0.17 13.13
C ILE A 273 1.32 0.61 12.80
N GLY A 274 2.33 -0.17 13.14
CA GLY A 274 3.72 0.19 12.85
C GLY A 274 4.68 -0.24 13.95
N ILE A 275 5.94 0.20 13.82
CA ILE A 275 7.00 -0.10 14.78
C ILE A 275 6.67 0.55 16.14
N LEU A 276 6.29 1.83 16.16
CA LEU A 276 6.04 2.55 17.41
C LEU A 276 4.81 2.02 18.18
N PRO A 277 3.65 1.76 17.55
CA PRO A 277 2.50 1.17 18.24
C PRO A 277 2.83 -0.19 18.86
N GLU A 278 3.54 -1.07 18.13
CA GLU A 278 3.93 -2.39 18.64
C GLU A 278 4.87 -2.28 19.86
N TYR A 279 5.83 -1.35 19.82
CA TYR A 279 6.69 -1.06 20.98
C TYR A 279 5.90 -0.54 22.17
N ILE A 280 4.95 0.38 21.94
CA ILE A 280 4.11 0.97 22.98
C ILE A 280 3.20 -0.09 23.60
N ASP A 281 2.61 -0.97 22.79
CA ASP A 281 1.71 -2.04 23.27
C ASP A 281 2.47 -3.08 24.12
N LYS A 282 3.74 -3.37 23.78
CA LYS A 282 4.62 -4.19 24.62
C LYS A 282 4.93 -3.52 25.95
N ILE A 283 5.24 -2.22 25.93
CA ILE A 283 5.44 -1.46 27.18
C ILE A 283 4.18 -1.49 28.04
N ALA A 284 3.00 -1.23 27.46
CA ALA A 284 1.73 -1.32 28.17
C ALA A 284 1.51 -2.71 28.78
N SER A 285 1.89 -3.77 28.05
CA SER A 285 1.76 -5.16 28.50
C SER A 285 2.70 -5.51 29.65
N ILE A 286 3.89 -4.91 29.71
CA ILE A 286 4.88 -5.11 30.77
C ILE A 286 4.56 -4.26 32.01
N ILE A 287 4.19 -3.00 31.82
CA ILE A 287 3.85 -2.06 32.91
C ILE A 287 2.50 -2.41 33.55
N GLU A 288 1.64 -3.13 32.84
CA GLU A 288 0.26 -3.45 33.24
C GLU A 288 -0.64 -2.21 33.41
N ILE A 289 -0.29 -1.12 32.73
CA ILE A 289 -1.11 0.09 32.63
C ILE A 289 -1.46 0.34 31.16
N PRO A 290 -2.76 0.50 30.82
CA PRO A 290 -3.17 0.80 29.46
C PRO A 290 -2.57 2.13 28.96
N ILE A 291 -2.02 2.11 27.74
CA ILE A 291 -1.60 3.33 27.04
C ILE A 291 -2.69 3.72 26.04
N LYS A 292 -3.17 4.97 26.12
CA LYS A 292 -4.23 5.50 25.26
C LYS A 292 -3.67 6.51 24.26
N TYR A 293 -3.96 6.27 22.99
CA TYR A 293 -3.72 7.22 21.92
C TYR A 293 -4.77 8.33 21.95
N THR A 294 -4.31 9.57 21.95
CA THR A 294 -5.15 10.77 21.99
C THR A 294 -4.81 11.67 20.82
N TYR A 295 -5.79 12.46 20.36
CA TYR A 295 -5.61 13.41 19.26
C TYR A 295 -5.18 12.76 17.92
N ASN A 296 -5.63 11.52 17.67
CA ASN A 296 -5.33 10.75 16.47
C ASN A 296 -5.69 11.53 15.18
N GLY A 297 -4.83 11.44 14.17
CA GLY A 297 -5.01 12.13 12.89
C GLY A 297 -4.96 13.66 12.93
N LYS A 298 -4.62 14.28 14.07
CA LYS A 298 -4.38 15.73 14.16
C LYS A 298 -2.98 16.06 13.65
N LYS A 299 -2.80 17.33 13.22
CA LYS A 299 -1.49 17.83 12.78
C LYS A 299 -0.48 17.74 13.93
N TRP A 300 0.76 17.39 13.62
CA TRP A 300 1.85 17.26 14.59
C TRP A 300 2.04 18.49 15.49
N THR A 301 1.95 19.70 14.92
CA THR A 301 2.03 20.96 15.68
C THR A 301 0.95 21.10 16.75
N TYR A 302 -0.24 20.55 16.52
CA TYR A 302 -1.31 20.51 17.50
C TYR A 302 -1.00 19.52 18.63
N ILE A 303 -0.46 18.34 18.29
CA ILE A 303 -0.02 17.31 19.25
C ILE A 303 1.08 17.87 20.16
N GLN A 304 2.10 18.52 19.60
CA GLN A 304 3.19 19.15 20.36
C GLN A 304 2.68 20.22 21.33
N LYS A 305 1.69 21.03 20.91
CA LYS A 305 1.05 22.02 21.79
C LYS A 305 0.37 21.35 22.99
N LYS A 306 -0.34 20.24 22.75
CA LYS A 306 -1.04 19.48 23.79
C LYS A 306 -0.09 18.78 24.76
N PHE A 307 1.02 18.27 24.26
CA PHE A 307 2.09 17.73 25.09
C PHE A 307 2.72 18.79 26.00
N LYS A 308 2.98 20.01 25.50
CA LYS A 308 3.44 21.14 26.33
C LYS A 308 2.44 21.56 27.42
N GLN A 309 1.15 21.27 27.22
CA GLN A 309 0.09 21.53 28.20
C GLN A 309 -0.08 20.39 29.22
N GLU A 310 0.77 19.36 29.17
CA GLU A 310 0.71 18.17 30.03
C GLU A 310 -0.60 17.36 29.87
N GLU A 311 -1.29 17.52 28.74
CA GLU A 311 -2.47 16.72 28.37
C GLU A 311 -2.10 15.37 27.74
N ILE A 312 -0.82 15.19 27.41
CA ILE A 312 -0.23 13.96 26.88
C ILE A 312 0.95 13.60 27.78
N ASP A 313 1.04 12.36 28.26
CA ASP A 313 2.09 11.96 29.21
C ASP A 313 3.46 11.81 28.54
N PHE A 314 3.51 11.25 27.33
CA PHE A 314 4.74 11.09 26.55
C PHE A 314 4.50 11.16 25.03
N LEU A 315 5.54 11.52 24.28
CA LEU A 315 5.60 11.45 22.82
C LEU A 315 6.81 10.63 22.36
N THR A 316 6.80 10.14 21.13
CA THR A 316 7.98 9.58 20.47
C THR A 316 8.74 10.68 19.74
N LEU A 317 9.97 10.98 20.17
CA LEU A 317 10.80 12.04 19.63
C LEU A 317 12.26 11.60 19.53
N SER A 318 12.98 12.16 18.57
CA SER A 318 14.42 12.01 18.53
C SER A 318 15.14 13.01 19.44
N THR A 319 16.16 12.54 20.15
CA THR A 319 17.03 13.36 21.01
C THR A 319 17.91 14.32 20.18
N THR A 320 17.50 15.58 20.10
CA THR A 320 18.26 16.67 19.46
C THR A 320 18.65 17.75 20.46
N ALA A 321 19.67 18.55 20.15
CA ALA A 321 20.21 19.57 21.05
C ALA A 321 19.13 20.57 21.52
N GLU A 322 18.26 21.02 20.63
CA GLU A 322 17.14 21.91 20.96
C GLU A 322 16.08 21.22 21.83
N GLY A 323 15.76 19.94 21.54
CA GLY A 323 14.79 19.15 22.30
C GLY A 323 15.22 18.83 23.73
N LYS A 324 16.52 18.60 23.97
CA LYS A 324 17.09 18.32 25.31
C LYS A 324 16.93 19.49 26.28
N SER A 325 16.78 20.72 25.80
CA SER A 325 16.55 21.89 26.66
C SER A 325 15.18 21.85 27.36
N SER A 326 14.19 21.24 26.71
CA SER A 326 12.77 21.34 27.08
C SER A 326 12.18 20.05 27.69
N TYR A 327 12.70 18.88 27.32
CA TYR A 327 12.17 17.57 27.71
C TYR A 327 13.23 16.67 28.33
N ILE A 328 12.79 15.63 29.04
CA ILE A 328 13.63 14.49 29.44
C ILE A 328 13.28 13.29 28.55
N PHE A 329 14.24 12.44 28.27
CA PHE A 329 14.09 11.35 27.31
C PHE A 329 14.40 9.99 27.96
N SER A 330 13.73 8.95 27.49
CA SER A 330 14.12 7.56 27.75
C SER A 330 15.41 7.20 27.01
N GLU A 331 15.92 6.00 27.27
CA GLU A 331 16.84 5.30 26.39
C GLU A 331 16.26 5.16 24.97
N ALA A 332 17.15 4.98 23.99
CA ALA A 332 16.76 4.88 22.59
C ALA A 332 16.05 3.54 22.32
N ILE A 333 14.80 3.61 21.87
CA ILE A 333 14.00 2.43 21.53
C ILE A 333 14.39 1.85 20.18
N ASP A 334 14.73 2.70 19.20
CA ASP A 334 15.22 2.28 17.89
C ASP A 334 16.12 3.37 17.29
N TYR A 335 16.81 3.02 16.21
CA TYR A 335 17.60 3.93 15.39
C TYR A 335 17.07 3.93 13.96
N ILE A 336 16.71 5.10 13.46
CA ILE A 336 16.24 5.27 12.09
C ILE A 336 17.42 5.69 11.23
N PRO A 337 17.76 4.92 10.18
CA PRO A 337 18.77 5.36 9.23
C PRO A 337 18.19 6.51 8.40
N MET A 338 18.87 7.65 8.41
CA MET A 338 18.58 8.79 7.55
C MET A 338 19.45 8.71 6.31
N HIS A 339 18.81 8.86 5.16
CA HIS A 339 19.39 8.69 3.83
C HIS A 339 19.35 10.00 3.05
N LEU A 340 20.37 10.22 2.24
CA LEU A 340 20.43 11.25 1.22
C LEU A 340 20.09 10.60 -0.12
N LEU A 341 18.98 11.04 -0.72
CA LEU A 341 18.49 10.52 -1.99
C LEU A 341 18.73 11.53 -3.10
N ASN A 342 19.17 11.07 -4.27
CA ASN A 342 19.38 11.90 -5.46
C ASN A 342 19.04 11.12 -6.74
N HIS A 343 18.39 11.75 -7.73
CA HIS A 343 18.28 11.20 -9.08
C HIS A 343 19.64 11.13 -9.77
N ILE A 344 19.89 10.07 -10.54
CA ILE A 344 21.21 9.84 -11.16
C ILE A 344 21.64 10.96 -12.14
N ASP A 345 20.68 11.74 -12.65
CA ASP A 345 20.87 12.77 -13.69
C ASP A 345 20.61 14.22 -13.21
N SER A 346 20.42 14.47 -11.91
CA SER A 346 20.16 15.84 -11.44
C SER A 346 21.45 16.67 -11.34
N GLY A 347 21.43 17.87 -11.94
CA GLY A 347 22.54 18.82 -11.93
C GLY A 347 22.46 19.88 -10.82
N ASP A 348 21.38 19.88 -10.03
CA ASP A 348 21.11 20.87 -8.99
C ASP A 348 21.57 20.38 -7.60
N TYR A 349 22.28 21.23 -6.87
CA TYR A 349 22.85 20.94 -5.54
C TYR A 349 21.89 21.23 -4.37
N ASN A 350 20.65 21.65 -4.65
CA ASN A 350 19.69 22.00 -3.61
C ASN A 350 19.11 20.75 -2.90
N VAL A 351 18.88 20.86 -1.58
CA VAL A 351 18.40 19.77 -0.74
C VAL A 351 17.03 20.10 -0.14
N GLY A 352 16.09 19.19 -0.33
CA GLY A 352 14.74 19.26 0.20
C GLY A 352 14.67 18.67 1.59
N VAL A 353 14.11 19.44 2.52
CA VAL A 353 13.96 19.07 3.93
C VAL A 353 12.56 19.41 4.44
N LEU A 354 12.11 18.69 5.48
CA LEU A 354 10.82 18.95 6.12
C LEU A 354 10.96 20.02 7.18
N LYS A 355 10.06 21.00 7.12
CA LYS A 355 9.98 22.10 8.06
C LYS A 355 9.83 21.59 9.49
N ASP A 356 10.66 22.13 10.38
CA ASP A 356 10.69 21.80 11.82
C ASP A 356 10.89 20.29 12.08
N GLY A 357 11.39 19.55 11.08
CA GLY A 357 11.60 18.11 11.08
C GLY A 357 13.08 17.72 11.11
N LYS A 358 13.34 16.42 11.32
CA LYS A 358 14.73 15.92 11.43
C LYS A 358 15.56 16.04 10.18
N SER A 359 14.93 15.99 9.00
CA SER A 359 15.65 16.26 7.76
C SER A 359 16.20 17.68 7.67
N GLN A 360 15.53 18.67 8.30
CA GLN A 360 16.04 20.05 8.34
C GLN A 360 17.19 20.20 9.33
N ASP A 361 17.12 19.57 10.50
CA ASP A 361 18.22 19.57 11.48
C ASP A 361 19.50 18.99 10.86
N ILE A 362 19.37 17.86 10.15
CA ILE A 362 20.48 17.24 9.41
C ILE A 362 20.89 18.12 8.24
N GLY A 363 19.95 18.71 7.50
CA GLY A 363 20.24 19.63 6.41
C GLY A 363 21.18 20.75 6.85
N LYS A 364 20.89 21.39 7.99
CA LYS A 364 21.74 22.43 8.60
C LYS A 364 23.15 21.95 9.00
N GLU A 365 23.33 20.67 9.27
CA GLU A 365 24.62 20.07 9.65
C GLU A 365 25.52 19.88 8.42
N TYR A 366 24.94 19.58 7.24
CA TYR A 366 25.69 19.17 6.04
C TYR A 366 25.59 20.14 4.85
N PHE A 367 24.63 21.07 4.84
CA PHE A 367 24.35 21.98 3.73
C PHE A 367 24.25 23.43 4.20
N ILE A 368 24.61 24.38 3.33
CA ILE A 368 24.42 25.81 3.57
C ILE A 368 22.95 26.19 3.40
N GLU A 369 22.53 27.27 4.07
CA GLU A 369 21.11 27.64 4.18
C GLU A 369 20.49 28.00 2.82
N GLU A 370 21.28 28.57 1.91
CA GLU A 370 20.87 28.96 0.55
C GLU A 370 20.50 27.75 -0.33
N ASP A 371 21.09 26.59 -0.06
CA ASP A 371 20.83 25.35 -0.82
C ASP A 371 19.66 24.54 -0.25
N MET A 372 19.13 24.91 0.91
CA MET A 372 18.02 24.19 1.54
C MET A 372 16.65 24.69 1.07
N LYS A 373 15.83 23.77 0.56
CA LYS A 373 14.40 23.99 0.29
C LYS A 373 13.55 23.34 1.36
N ILE A 374 12.74 24.14 2.05
CA ILE A 374 11.92 23.70 3.17
C ILE A 374 10.48 23.43 2.71
N TYR A 375 9.97 22.24 3.01
CA TYR A 375 8.63 21.78 2.65
C TYR A 375 7.76 21.54 3.88
N ASN A 376 6.45 21.76 3.80
CA ASN A 376 5.56 21.65 4.95
C ASN A 376 5.03 20.22 5.18
N SER A 377 5.19 19.32 4.20
CA SER A 377 4.76 17.94 4.32
C SER A 377 5.61 16.99 3.48
N THR A 378 5.64 15.73 3.89
CA THR A 378 6.31 14.64 3.16
C THR A 378 5.79 14.52 1.72
N ALA A 379 4.47 14.64 1.52
CA ALA A 379 3.87 14.61 0.18
C ALA A 379 4.37 15.73 -0.74
N GLU A 380 4.45 16.96 -0.23
CA GLU A 380 4.99 18.10 -0.99
C GLU A 380 6.46 17.89 -1.37
N LEU A 381 7.28 17.43 -0.40
CA LEU A 381 8.70 17.16 -0.60
C LEU A 381 8.92 16.08 -1.67
N PHE A 382 8.18 14.97 -1.59
CA PHE A 382 8.31 13.87 -2.55
C PHE A 382 7.80 14.25 -3.94
N GLU A 383 6.72 15.01 -4.06
CA GLU A 383 6.24 15.51 -5.36
C GLU A 383 7.25 16.45 -6.03
N ALA A 384 7.86 17.35 -5.26
CA ALA A 384 8.93 18.20 -5.76
C ALA A 384 10.14 17.38 -6.22
N PHE A 385 10.52 16.36 -5.46
CA PHE A 385 11.58 15.43 -5.82
C PHE A 385 11.26 14.62 -7.09
N LYS A 386 10.02 14.14 -7.26
CA LYS A 386 9.59 13.43 -8.48
C LYS A 386 9.67 14.31 -9.74
N LYS A 387 9.37 15.61 -9.59
CA LYS A 387 9.36 16.62 -10.66
C LYS A 387 10.73 17.25 -10.94
N ASP A 388 11.80 16.77 -10.29
CA ASP A 388 13.15 17.35 -10.35
C ASP A 388 13.21 18.83 -9.92
N GLU A 389 12.26 19.31 -9.10
CA GLU A 389 12.29 20.66 -8.53
C GLU A 389 13.33 20.78 -7.40
N VAL A 390 13.78 19.65 -6.87
CA VAL A 390 14.85 19.55 -5.88
C VAL A 390 15.78 18.38 -6.21
N GLY A 391 17.09 18.61 -6.13
CA GLY A 391 18.11 17.62 -6.52
C GLY A 391 18.31 16.52 -5.49
N TYR A 392 18.32 16.89 -4.21
CA TYR A 392 18.53 15.97 -3.10
C TYR A 392 17.36 16.01 -2.12
N ILE A 393 17.07 14.91 -1.43
CA ILE A 393 16.22 14.93 -0.23
C ILE A 393 16.86 14.15 0.91
N ILE A 394 16.66 14.61 2.15
CA ILE A 394 17.06 13.88 3.36
C ILE A 394 15.83 13.19 3.94
N SER A 395 15.90 11.88 4.08
CA SER A 395 14.71 11.08 4.41
C SER A 395 15.06 9.81 5.18
N PRO A 396 14.23 9.34 6.13
CA PRO A 396 14.42 8.06 6.81
C PRO A 396 14.20 6.82 5.90
N TYR A 397 13.90 7.04 4.61
CA TYR A 397 13.44 6.02 3.69
C TYR A 397 14.61 5.42 2.88
N ASN A 398 14.79 4.11 3.01
CA ASN A 398 15.23 3.26 1.91
C ASN A 398 13.98 2.95 1.08
N ILE A 399 13.96 3.44 -0.15
CA ILE A 399 12.85 3.28 -1.08
C ILE A 399 12.73 1.78 -1.42
N TYR A 400 11.78 1.08 -0.81
CA TYR A 400 11.16 -0.08 -1.44
C TYR A 400 10.31 0.40 -2.64
N ASP A 401 11.03 0.72 -3.71
CA ASP A 401 10.86 0.18 -5.05
C ASP A 401 9.59 0.48 -5.87
N ARG A 402 8.64 1.32 -5.44
CA ARG A 402 7.57 1.79 -6.34
C ARG A 402 7.04 3.16 -5.96
N ASP A 403 7.61 4.23 -6.53
CA ASP A 403 6.77 5.31 -7.11
C ASP A 403 7.53 6.50 -7.71
N CYS A 404 8.87 6.53 -7.66
CA CYS A 404 9.61 7.68 -8.19
C CYS A 404 9.77 7.63 -9.72
N GLY A 405 9.49 6.48 -10.36
CA GLY A 405 9.62 6.27 -11.81
C GLY A 405 11.05 6.40 -12.36
N LYS A 406 12.05 6.71 -11.51
CA LYS A 406 13.44 7.02 -11.86
C LYS A 406 14.41 6.31 -10.91
N GLN A 407 15.59 5.96 -11.45
CA GLN A 407 16.70 5.45 -10.65
C GLN A 407 17.31 6.57 -9.80
N HIS A 408 17.59 6.27 -8.54
CA HIS A 408 18.20 7.21 -7.60
C HIS A 408 19.39 6.56 -6.90
N LYS A 409 20.35 7.39 -6.48
CA LYS A 409 21.40 7.03 -5.53
C LYS A 409 20.85 7.16 -4.12
N ASP A 410 21.21 6.20 -3.29
CA ASP A 410 20.85 6.16 -1.88
C ASP A 410 22.14 6.08 -1.04
N ILE A 411 22.35 7.09 -0.19
CA ILE A 411 23.51 7.18 0.70
C ILE A 411 23.00 7.36 2.13
N LYS A 412 23.24 6.37 2.99
CA LYS A 412 22.98 6.51 4.42
C LYS A 412 23.90 7.58 5.01
N ILE A 413 23.32 8.60 5.64
CA ILE A 413 24.02 9.72 6.29
C ILE A 413 24.29 9.39 7.76
N LYS A 414 23.23 9.06 8.51
CA LYS A 414 23.29 8.99 9.98
C LYS A 414 22.15 8.16 10.55
N ASP A 415 22.41 7.47 11.65
CA ASP A 415 21.36 6.83 12.45
C ASP A 415 20.84 7.82 13.50
N ILE A 416 19.53 8.05 13.50
CA ILE A 416 18.88 8.95 14.45
C ILE A 416 18.16 8.13 15.52
N PRO A 417 18.48 8.34 16.82
CA PRO A 417 17.79 7.65 17.89
C PRO A 417 16.35 8.14 17.98
N ILE A 418 15.44 7.20 18.22
CA ILE A 418 14.07 7.46 18.64
C ILE A 418 13.96 7.12 20.11
N ASN A 419 13.36 8.03 20.87
CA ASN A 419 13.20 7.95 22.30
C ASN A 419 11.74 8.26 22.66
N PHE A 420 11.31 7.90 23.86
CA PHE A 420 10.15 8.53 24.46
C PHE A 420 10.58 9.82 25.14
N ALA A 421 9.87 10.90 24.86
CA ALA A 421 10.04 12.20 25.47
C ALA A 421 8.95 12.43 26.51
N PHE A 422 9.36 12.99 27.64
CA PHE A 422 8.51 13.30 28.78
C PHE A 422 8.73 14.75 29.21
N SER A 423 7.74 15.34 29.87
CA SER A 423 7.96 16.62 30.55
C SER A 423 8.95 16.44 31.70
N LYS A 424 9.66 17.49 32.10
CA LYS A 424 10.63 17.43 33.21
C LYS A 424 10.02 16.97 34.55
N LYS A 425 8.69 17.10 34.71
CA LYS A 425 7.97 16.65 35.91
C LYS A 425 7.69 15.14 35.90
N GLN A 426 7.72 14.49 34.74
CA GLN A 426 7.40 13.07 34.55
C GLN A 426 8.65 12.18 34.69
N LYS A 427 9.59 12.54 35.59
CA LYS A 427 10.86 11.82 35.76
C LYS A 427 10.66 10.36 36.14
N ILE A 428 9.76 10.09 37.10
CA ILE A 428 9.42 8.74 37.55
C ILE A 428 8.89 7.89 36.38
N LEU A 429 7.95 8.43 35.58
CA LEU A 429 7.41 7.72 34.42
C LEU A 429 8.50 7.41 33.38
N ARG A 430 9.42 8.34 33.14
CA ARG A 430 10.57 8.13 32.25
C ARG A 430 11.46 6.99 32.75
N ASP A 431 11.75 6.94 34.05
CA ASP A 431 12.59 5.90 34.66
C ASP A 431 11.92 4.52 34.60
N ILE A 432 10.60 4.46 34.82
CA ILE A 432 9.80 3.25 34.60
C ILE A 432 9.86 2.78 33.14
N PHE A 433 9.73 3.71 32.18
CA PHE A 433 9.85 3.36 30.76
C PHE A 433 11.23 2.83 30.41
N ASN A 434 12.31 3.35 31.00
CA ASN A 434 13.65 2.81 30.81
C ASN A 434 13.77 1.37 31.30
N LYS A 435 13.18 1.04 32.46
CA LYS A 435 13.13 -0.32 32.99
C LYS A 435 12.32 -1.25 32.09
N ALA A 436 11.18 -0.79 31.57
CA ALA A 436 10.39 -1.54 30.59
C ALA A 436 11.16 -1.76 29.27
N ILE A 437 11.83 -0.74 28.75
CA ILE A 437 12.67 -0.84 27.55
C ILE A 437 13.81 -1.84 27.75
N ALA A 438 14.45 -1.85 28.92
CA ALA A 438 15.50 -2.80 29.24
C ALA A 438 14.98 -4.25 29.23
N VAL A 439 13.73 -4.49 29.66
CA VAL A 439 13.09 -5.81 29.57
C VAL A 439 12.70 -6.18 28.13
N ILE A 440 12.31 -5.20 27.30
CA ILE A 440 11.96 -5.41 25.88
C ILE A 440 13.20 -5.62 25.01
N GLY A 441 14.34 -5.01 25.37
CA GLY A 441 15.59 -5.06 24.61
C GLY A 441 16.11 -6.46 24.29
N ASP A 442 15.61 -7.48 25.00
CA ASP A 442 15.83 -8.91 24.79
C ASP A 442 15.18 -9.44 23.49
N ILE A 443 14.24 -8.69 22.90
CA ILE A 443 13.60 -8.99 21.62
C ILE A 443 14.41 -8.31 20.51
N ASP A 444 14.88 -9.08 19.52
CA ASP A 444 15.65 -8.54 18.39
C ASP A 444 14.84 -7.41 17.71
N LYS A 445 15.36 -6.19 17.75
CA LYS A 445 14.73 -5.01 17.13
C LYS A 445 14.47 -5.24 15.63
N ASN A 446 15.31 -6.05 14.98
CA ASN A 446 15.13 -6.44 13.59
C ASN A 446 13.91 -7.37 13.39
N GLU A 447 13.54 -8.15 14.40
CA GLU A 447 12.37 -9.02 14.36
C GLU A 447 11.08 -8.20 14.36
N ILE A 448 10.98 -7.18 15.23
CA ILE A 448 9.84 -6.25 15.25
C ILE A 448 9.75 -5.53 13.90
N ARG A 449 10.89 -5.05 13.38
CA ARG A 449 10.94 -4.38 12.07
C ARG A 449 10.46 -5.28 10.94
N ASN A 450 10.97 -6.51 10.85
CA ASN A 450 10.58 -7.46 9.81
C ASN A 450 9.09 -7.85 9.88
N PHE A 451 8.54 -8.01 11.08
CA PHE A 451 7.12 -8.31 11.27
C PHE A 451 6.22 -7.16 10.78
N VAL A 452 6.52 -5.94 11.23
CA VAL A 452 5.78 -4.74 10.82
C VAL A 452 5.86 -4.51 9.32
N GLU A 453 7.03 -4.73 8.69
CA GLU A 453 7.17 -4.62 7.24
C GLU A 453 6.25 -5.58 6.47
N ILE A 454 5.97 -6.77 7.03
CA ILE A 454 5.05 -7.74 6.41
C ILE A 454 3.61 -7.24 6.53
N ASP A 455 3.18 -6.85 7.73
CA ASP A 455 1.82 -6.36 7.99
C ASP A 455 1.50 -5.09 7.19
N GLN A 456 2.46 -4.17 7.09
CA GLN A 456 2.33 -2.97 6.27
C GLN A 456 2.19 -3.32 4.78
N LYS A 457 2.98 -4.27 4.26
CA LYS A 457 2.86 -4.74 2.86
C LYS A 457 1.49 -5.35 2.60
N GLU A 458 0.99 -6.18 3.51
CA GLU A 458 -0.32 -6.80 3.39
C GLU A 458 -1.45 -5.76 3.42
N TYR A 459 -1.37 -4.77 4.33
CA TYR A 459 -2.32 -3.65 4.38
C TYR A 459 -2.35 -2.84 3.08
N VAL A 460 -1.19 -2.48 2.54
CA VAL A 460 -1.08 -1.75 1.27
C VAL A 460 -1.65 -2.57 0.11
N LEU A 461 -1.33 -3.87 0.05
CA LEU A 461 -1.87 -4.78 -0.98
C LEU A 461 -3.40 -4.80 -0.93
N ASN A 462 -3.99 -4.96 0.25
CA ASN A 462 -5.44 -4.98 0.42
C ASN A 462 -6.11 -3.68 -0.07
N ILE A 463 -5.53 -2.50 0.22
CA ILE A 463 -6.03 -1.23 -0.30
C ILE A 463 -5.95 -1.19 -1.84
N THR A 464 -4.86 -1.68 -2.42
CA THR A 464 -4.69 -1.68 -3.88
C THR A 464 -5.68 -2.61 -4.57
N GLU A 465 -5.96 -3.78 -4.00
CA GLU A 465 -6.97 -4.71 -4.51
C GLU A 465 -8.37 -4.12 -4.44
N GLU A 466 -8.74 -3.47 -3.33
CA GLU A 466 -10.04 -2.80 -3.20
C GLU A 466 -10.19 -1.66 -4.23
N ALA A 467 -9.12 -0.91 -4.49
CA ALA A 467 -9.11 0.15 -5.51
C ALA A 467 -9.24 -0.41 -6.94
N GLU A 468 -8.59 -1.54 -7.24
CA GLU A 468 -8.72 -2.28 -8.49
C GLU A 468 -10.15 -2.79 -8.71
N GLU A 469 -10.79 -3.35 -7.68
CA GLU A 469 -12.18 -3.81 -7.76
C GLU A 469 -13.15 -2.65 -8.01
N LYS A 470 -12.99 -1.53 -7.32
CA LYS A 470 -13.80 -0.31 -7.55
C LYS A 470 -13.64 0.20 -8.98
N LYS A 471 -12.42 0.19 -9.54
CA LYS A 471 -12.18 0.53 -10.96
C LYS A 471 -12.92 -0.43 -11.90
N LYS A 472 -12.89 -1.75 -11.65
CA LYS A 472 -13.62 -2.74 -12.45
C LYS A 472 -15.13 -2.49 -12.44
N ILE A 473 -15.71 -2.23 -11.28
CA ILE A 473 -17.14 -1.88 -11.14
C ILE A 473 -17.45 -0.61 -11.94
N TRP A 474 -16.59 0.40 -11.87
CA TRP A 474 -16.76 1.65 -12.60
C TRP A 474 -16.71 1.44 -14.13
N TYR A 475 -15.77 0.63 -14.64
CA TYR A 475 -15.70 0.27 -16.06
C TYR A 475 -16.93 -0.49 -16.54
N ILE A 476 -17.43 -1.46 -15.75
CA ILE A 476 -18.66 -2.20 -16.06
C ILE A 476 -19.86 -1.25 -16.12
N THR A 477 -19.96 -0.32 -15.17
CA THR A 477 -21.06 0.66 -15.10
C THR A 477 -21.07 1.57 -16.34
N ILE A 478 -19.91 2.05 -16.76
CA ILE A 478 -19.77 2.87 -17.98
C ILE A 478 -20.15 2.08 -19.22
N PHE A 479 -19.69 0.83 -19.32
CA PHE A 479 -20.02 -0.03 -20.47
C PHE A 479 -21.53 -0.24 -20.60
N ILE A 480 -22.22 -0.53 -19.49
CA ILE A 480 -23.69 -0.68 -19.48
C ILE A 480 -24.37 0.62 -19.93
N LEU A 481 -23.92 1.78 -19.42
CA LEU A 481 -24.47 3.08 -19.81
C LEU A 481 -24.32 3.34 -21.31
N LEU A 482 -23.16 3.04 -21.90
CA LEU A 482 -22.91 3.18 -23.33
C LEU A 482 -23.83 2.29 -24.18
N VAL A 483 -24.05 1.03 -23.75
CA VAL A 483 -24.96 0.11 -24.43
C VAL A 483 -26.41 0.62 -24.39
N LEU A 484 -26.86 1.14 -23.25
CA LEU A 484 -28.20 1.72 -23.10
C LEU A 484 -28.41 2.95 -24.00
N ILE A 485 -27.42 3.85 -24.05
CA ILE A 485 -27.46 5.03 -24.93
C ILE A 485 -27.52 4.59 -26.41
N SER A 486 -26.69 3.63 -26.81
CA SER A 486 -26.70 3.09 -28.17
C SER A 486 -28.07 2.50 -28.54
N LYS A 487 -28.69 1.75 -27.64
CA LYS A 487 -30.04 1.21 -27.81
C LYS A 487 -31.08 2.32 -28.03
N ILE A 488 -31.06 3.39 -27.23
CA ILE A 488 -31.98 4.52 -27.36
C ILE A 488 -31.81 5.21 -28.72
N VAL A 489 -30.56 5.47 -29.13
CA VAL A 489 -30.25 6.09 -30.43
C VAL A 489 -30.73 5.22 -31.58
N PHE A 490 -30.49 3.91 -31.51
CA PHE A 490 -30.92 2.95 -32.53
C PHE A 490 -32.44 2.88 -32.63
N GLN A 491 -33.16 2.82 -31.49
CA GLN A 491 -34.62 2.86 -31.46
C GLN A 491 -35.19 4.15 -32.05
N LYS A 492 -34.59 5.31 -31.76
CA LYS A 492 -34.97 6.58 -32.40
C LYS A 492 -34.79 6.54 -33.93
N LYS A 493 -33.68 5.99 -34.41
CA LYS A 493 -33.42 5.84 -35.86
C LYS A 493 -34.44 4.91 -36.52
N LEU A 494 -34.73 3.75 -35.93
CA LEU A 494 -35.75 2.82 -36.41
C LEU A 494 -37.13 3.47 -36.45
N THR A 495 -37.51 4.18 -35.38
CA THR A 495 -38.82 4.84 -35.31
C THR A 495 -38.97 5.91 -36.39
N LYS A 496 -37.90 6.67 -36.68
CA LYS A 496 -37.89 7.66 -37.76
C LYS A 496 -38.02 6.98 -39.12
N ALA A 497 -37.28 5.91 -39.39
CA ALA A 497 -37.34 5.16 -40.65
C ALA A 497 -38.71 4.48 -40.88
N LEU A 498 -39.40 4.07 -39.81
CA LEU A 498 -40.75 3.50 -39.90
C LEU A 498 -41.83 4.54 -40.19
N LYS A 499 -41.64 5.79 -39.77
CA LYS A 499 -42.69 6.85 -39.83
C LYS A 499 -42.53 7.83 -40.98
N TYR A 500 -41.30 8.04 -41.46
CA TYR A 500 -40.99 9.06 -42.46
C TYR A 500 -40.31 8.44 -43.68
N ASP A 501 -40.65 8.94 -44.86
CA ASP A 501 -39.98 8.61 -46.11
C ASP A 501 -38.56 9.17 -46.13
N GLN A 502 -37.57 8.36 -46.52
CA GLN A 502 -36.15 8.72 -46.41
C GLN A 502 -35.71 9.79 -47.42
N LEU A 503 -36.38 9.90 -48.57
CA LEU A 503 -36.01 10.83 -49.64
C LEU A 503 -36.62 12.22 -49.44
N THR A 504 -37.87 12.26 -48.99
CA THR A 504 -38.66 13.49 -48.86
C THR A 504 -38.79 13.99 -47.42
N ASN A 505 -38.48 13.13 -46.43
CA ASN A 505 -38.66 13.40 -44.99
C ASN A 505 -40.12 13.74 -44.60
N LEU A 506 -41.07 13.42 -45.48
CA LEU A 506 -42.50 13.49 -45.25
C LEU A 506 -42.97 12.23 -44.49
N PRO A 507 -44.03 12.33 -43.67
CA PRO A 507 -44.80 11.19 -43.22
C PRO A 507 -45.05 10.17 -44.35
N ASN A 508 -44.83 8.89 -44.07
CA ASN A 508 -45.06 7.83 -45.06
C ASN A 508 -46.48 7.25 -44.95
N ARG A 509 -46.78 6.22 -45.75
CA ARG A 509 -48.06 5.49 -45.73
C ARG A 509 -48.48 4.99 -44.34
N TYR A 510 -47.55 4.65 -43.44
CA TYR A 510 -47.89 4.24 -42.08
C TYR A 510 -48.51 5.40 -41.29
N LEU A 511 -47.88 6.58 -41.31
CA LEU A 511 -48.44 7.76 -40.65
C LEU A 511 -49.73 8.27 -41.32
N PHE A 512 -49.86 8.11 -42.64
CA PHE A 512 -51.09 8.41 -43.36
C PHE A 512 -52.27 7.57 -42.85
N ASN A 513 -52.10 6.24 -42.76
CA ASN A 513 -53.15 5.35 -42.25
C ASN A 513 -53.54 5.68 -40.80
N GLU A 514 -52.55 6.01 -39.96
CA GLU A 514 -52.80 6.48 -38.59
C GLU A 514 -53.54 7.82 -38.55
N PHE A 515 -53.24 8.72 -39.50
CA PHE A 515 -53.90 10.02 -39.63
C PHE A 515 -55.37 9.85 -40.01
N CYS A 516 -55.68 9.02 -41.02
CA CYS A 516 -57.07 8.76 -41.43
C CYS A 516 -57.92 8.19 -40.29
N LYS A 517 -57.41 7.16 -39.59
CA LYS A 517 -58.10 6.56 -38.44
C LYS A 517 -58.40 7.55 -37.31
N LYS A 518 -57.49 8.49 -37.04
CA LYS A 518 -57.65 9.45 -35.92
C LYS A 518 -58.51 10.64 -36.27
N ASN A 519 -58.62 10.95 -37.56
CA ASN A 519 -59.19 12.21 -38.03
C ASN A 519 -60.39 12.00 -38.95
N ASP A 520 -61.12 10.92 -38.81
CA ASP A 520 -62.20 10.59 -39.75
C ASP A 520 -63.31 11.66 -39.83
N PHE A 521 -63.50 12.40 -38.73
CA PHE A 521 -64.55 13.42 -38.58
C PHE A 521 -64.05 14.88 -38.75
N ILE A 522 -62.81 15.12 -39.20
CA ILE A 522 -62.31 16.50 -39.36
C ILE A 522 -62.84 17.15 -40.66
N LYS A 523 -63.05 18.47 -40.62
CA LYS A 523 -63.54 19.28 -41.76
C LYS A 523 -62.41 19.91 -42.53
N GLY A 524 -62.36 19.69 -43.85
CA GLY A 524 -61.35 20.30 -44.72
C GLY A 524 -61.34 19.70 -46.12
N ALA A 525 -60.20 19.81 -46.76
CA ALA A 525 -59.93 19.32 -48.09
C ALA A 525 -58.85 18.24 -48.06
N VAL A 526 -59.06 17.20 -48.87
CA VAL A 526 -58.06 16.19 -49.19
C VAL A 526 -57.53 16.45 -50.59
N ILE A 527 -56.23 16.24 -50.78
CA ILE A 527 -55.49 16.58 -51.99
C ILE A 527 -54.65 15.36 -52.36
N VAL A 528 -54.68 14.97 -53.62
CA VAL A 528 -53.82 13.93 -54.20
C VAL A 528 -53.00 14.55 -55.31
N ILE A 529 -51.69 14.32 -55.27
CA ILE A 529 -50.72 14.84 -56.22
C ILE A 529 -49.92 13.69 -56.81
N ASP A 530 -49.83 13.66 -58.13
CA ASP A 530 -48.98 12.74 -58.88
C ASP A 530 -48.00 13.53 -59.76
N LEU A 531 -46.78 13.00 -59.94
CA LEU A 531 -45.73 13.64 -60.72
C LEU A 531 -45.74 13.13 -62.17
N ASP A 532 -46.12 14.00 -63.10
CA ASP A 532 -46.12 13.65 -64.51
C ASP A 532 -44.68 13.44 -65.03
N ASN A 533 -44.51 12.49 -65.94
CA ASN A 533 -43.22 12.11 -66.54
C ASN A 533 -42.15 11.60 -65.54
N PHE A 534 -42.50 11.31 -64.29
CA PHE A 534 -41.54 10.82 -63.31
C PHE A 534 -40.90 9.48 -63.70
N LYS A 535 -41.71 8.49 -64.12
CA LYS A 535 -41.19 7.22 -64.64
C LYS A 535 -40.22 7.41 -65.81
N LYS A 536 -40.57 8.26 -66.77
CA LYS A 536 -39.68 8.59 -67.91
C LYS A 536 -38.37 9.23 -67.46
N THR A 537 -38.42 10.05 -66.41
CA THR A 537 -37.23 10.66 -65.80
C THR A 537 -36.34 9.60 -65.18
N ASN A 538 -36.90 8.64 -64.44
CA ASN A 538 -36.16 7.49 -63.91
C ASN A 538 -35.53 6.64 -65.02
N ASP A 539 -36.31 6.31 -66.05
CA ASP A 539 -35.86 5.45 -67.15
C ASP A 539 -34.74 6.12 -67.97
N LYS A 540 -34.81 7.45 -68.16
CA LYS A 540 -33.85 8.21 -68.98
C LYS A 540 -32.60 8.67 -68.22
N TYR A 541 -32.75 9.09 -66.97
CA TYR A 541 -31.67 9.74 -66.20
C TYR A 541 -31.22 8.93 -64.98
N GLY A 542 -31.85 7.79 -64.73
CA GLY A 542 -31.57 6.90 -63.61
C GLY A 542 -32.28 7.30 -62.31
N HIS A 543 -32.49 6.31 -61.44
CA HIS A 543 -33.21 6.47 -60.18
C HIS A 543 -32.63 7.54 -59.25
N SER A 544 -31.30 7.72 -59.21
CA SER A 544 -30.66 8.78 -58.40
C SER A 544 -31.15 10.19 -58.75
N LYS A 545 -31.52 10.43 -60.01
CA LYS A 545 -32.09 11.72 -60.44
C LYS A 545 -33.57 11.83 -60.10
N GLY A 546 -34.32 10.72 -60.19
CA GLY A 546 -35.67 10.66 -59.63
C GLY A 546 -35.72 10.93 -58.13
N ASP A 547 -34.78 10.38 -57.37
CA ASP A 547 -34.67 10.63 -55.92
C ASP A 547 -34.44 12.13 -55.63
N SER A 548 -33.64 12.80 -56.47
CA SER A 548 -33.43 14.24 -56.36
C SER A 548 -34.71 15.04 -56.67
N VAL A 549 -35.49 14.60 -57.66
CA VAL A 549 -36.82 15.17 -57.98
C VAL A 549 -37.77 14.99 -56.80
N LEU A 550 -37.88 13.78 -56.24
CA LEU A 550 -38.75 13.51 -55.10
C LEU A 550 -38.37 14.34 -53.88
N SER A 551 -37.07 14.44 -53.57
CA SER A 551 -36.58 15.25 -52.46
C SER A 551 -36.93 16.73 -52.64
N GLU A 552 -36.83 17.25 -53.87
CA GLU A 552 -37.25 18.62 -54.19
C GLU A 552 -38.76 18.81 -54.02
N VAL A 553 -39.59 17.91 -54.57
CA VAL A 553 -41.05 17.96 -54.39
C VAL A 553 -41.42 17.95 -52.91
N GLY A 554 -40.78 17.08 -52.11
CA GLY A 554 -40.98 17.04 -50.67
C GLY A 554 -40.71 18.38 -49.98
N LYS A 555 -39.66 19.10 -50.38
CA LYS A 555 -39.37 20.44 -49.86
C LYS A 555 -40.43 21.46 -50.29
N LEU A 556 -40.80 21.47 -51.58
CA LEU A 556 -41.83 22.37 -52.10
C LEU A 556 -43.17 22.18 -51.39
N LEU A 557 -43.55 20.94 -51.10
CA LEU A 557 -44.75 20.64 -50.33
C LEU A 557 -44.66 21.16 -48.90
N LEU A 558 -43.49 21.02 -48.23
CA LEU A 558 -43.28 21.54 -46.87
C LEU A 558 -43.23 23.08 -46.78
N ASP A 559 -42.90 23.76 -47.86
CA ASP A 559 -42.95 25.24 -47.94
C ASP A 559 -44.39 25.78 -48.09
N VAL A 560 -45.32 24.90 -48.46
CA VAL A 560 -46.72 25.25 -48.73
C VAL A 560 -47.68 24.61 -47.73
N PHE A 561 -47.40 23.43 -47.21
CA PHE A 561 -48.31 22.66 -46.36
C PHE A 561 -47.65 22.20 -45.06
N PRO A 562 -48.42 22.06 -43.96
CA PRO A 562 -47.91 21.49 -42.72
C PRO A 562 -47.39 20.06 -42.95
N ARG A 563 -46.25 19.74 -42.34
CA ARG A 563 -45.60 18.44 -42.47
C ARG A 563 -46.51 17.31 -42.02
N GLU A 564 -47.22 17.52 -40.93
CA GLU A 564 -48.03 16.51 -40.23
C GLU A 564 -49.21 16.01 -41.08
N ASN A 565 -49.59 16.80 -42.09
CA ASN A 565 -50.72 16.52 -42.98
C ASN A 565 -50.27 16.30 -44.44
N THR A 566 -48.98 16.10 -44.68
CA THR A 566 -48.40 15.91 -46.01
C THR A 566 -47.71 14.55 -46.04
N PHE A 567 -48.21 13.62 -46.85
CA PHE A 567 -47.79 12.23 -46.85
C PHE A 567 -47.24 11.85 -48.22
N ARG A 568 -46.18 11.04 -48.25
CA ARG A 568 -45.78 10.31 -49.47
C ARG A 568 -46.26 8.87 -49.35
N ILE A 569 -47.12 8.45 -50.27
CA ILE A 569 -47.82 7.16 -50.18
C ILE A 569 -47.05 6.06 -50.91
N SER A 570 -46.66 6.33 -52.14
CA SER A 570 -45.94 5.42 -53.02
C SER A 570 -45.18 6.22 -54.07
N GLY A 571 -44.22 5.61 -54.77
CA GLY A 571 -43.55 6.18 -55.96
C GLY A 571 -43.45 7.71 -56.00
N ASP A 572 -44.30 8.29 -56.83
CA ASP A 572 -44.51 9.71 -57.16
C ASP A 572 -45.80 10.32 -56.57
N GLU A 573 -46.51 9.59 -55.70
CA GLU A 573 -47.81 9.97 -55.17
C GLU A 573 -47.71 10.63 -53.78
N PHE A 574 -48.32 11.81 -53.66
CA PHE A 574 -48.38 12.59 -52.42
C PHE A 574 -49.82 12.89 -52.05
N TYR A 575 -50.17 12.61 -50.79
CA TYR A 575 -51.50 12.80 -50.25
C TYR A 575 -51.42 13.88 -49.19
N LEU A 576 -52.34 14.82 -49.20
CA LEU A 576 -52.35 15.92 -48.25
C LEU A 576 -53.75 16.16 -47.69
N TYR A 577 -53.77 16.68 -46.48
CA TYR A 577 -54.97 17.23 -45.86
C TYR A 577 -54.75 18.70 -45.49
N TYR A 578 -55.69 19.57 -45.86
CA TYR A 578 -55.62 20.99 -45.53
C TYR A 578 -57.00 21.57 -45.22
N GLY A 579 -57.05 22.71 -44.53
CA GLY A 579 -58.31 23.43 -44.33
C GLY A 579 -58.84 23.99 -45.66
N GLU A 580 -60.15 24.20 -45.76
CA GLU A 580 -60.77 24.75 -46.98
C GLU A 580 -60.32 26.20 -47.27
N LYS A 581 -60.08 26.99 -46.22
CA LYS A 581 -59.68 28.39 -46.34
C LYS A 581 -58.33 28.53 -47.04
N ASN A 582 -58.29 29.34 -48.10
CA ASN A 582 -57.11 29.64 -48.93
C ASN A 582 -56.47 28.40 -49.60
N LEU A 583 -57.21 27.30 -49.75
CA LEU A 583 -56.71 26.08 -50.39
C LEU A 583 -56.20 26.35 -51.81
N LEU A 584 -57.02 27.00 -52.65
CA LEU A 584 -56.66 27.29 -54.04
C LEU A 584 -55.41 28.17 -54.13
N GLU A 585 -55.32 29.22 -53.32
CA GLU A 585 -54.14 30.10 -53.24
C GLU A 585 -52.86 29.30 -52.93
N ARG A 586 -52.94 28.32 -52.02
CA ARG A 586 -51.80 27.45 -51.70
C ARG A 586 -51.46 26.48 -52.82
N LEU A 587 -52.46 25.89 -53.48
CA LEU A 587 -52.23 25.02 -54.63
C LEU A 587 -51.59 25.79 -55.81
N GLU A 588 -52.04 27.02 -56.06
CA GLU A 588 -51.43 27.92 -57.03
C GLU A 588 -50.00 28.28 -56.64
N LYS A 589 -49.73 28.55 -55.36
CA LYS A 589 -48.37 28.76 -54.85
C LYS A 589 -47.49 27.53 -55.06
N LEU A 590 -47.99 26.32 -54.83
CA LEU A 590 -47.25 25.08 -55.08
C LEU A 590 -46.88 24.94 -56.57
N ILE A 591 -47.84 25.21 -57.46
CA ILE A 591 -47.59 25.21 -58.92
C ILE A 591 -46.54 26.27 -59.29
N TYR A 592 -46.65 27.48 -58.74
CA TYR A 592 -45.69 28.54 -58.97
C TYR A 592 -44.28 28.11 -58.55
N LEU A 593 -44.13 27.52 -57.36
CA LEU A 593 -42.84 27.01 -56.88
C LEU A 593 -42.33 25.86 -57.75
N GLY A 594 -43.19 24.94 -58.18
CA GLY A 594 -42.82 23.84 -59.09
C GLY A 594 -42.31 24.36 -60.45
N LYS A 595 -42.98 25.36 -61.03
CA LYS A 595 -42.58 26.01 -62.28
C LYS A 595 -41.26 26.79 -62.16
N ASN A 596 -40.91 27.26 -60.97
CA ASN A 596 -39.68 28.01 -60.71
C ASN A 596 -38.56 27.16 -60.08
N SER A 597 -38.79 25.87 -59.81
CA SER A 597 -37.74 24.98 -59.30
C SER A 597 -36.84 24.52 -60.45
N ASN A 598 -35.54 24.76 -60.28
CA ASN A 598 -34.51 24.35 -61.24
C ASN A 598 -34.50 22.83 -61.47
N ILE A 599 -34.83 22.03 -60.46
CA ILE A 599 -34.82 20.56 -60.57
C ILE A 599 -36.07 20.09 -61.31
N ILE A 600 -37.24 20.60 -60.93
CA ILE A 600 -38.52 20.22 -61.55
C ILE A 600 -38.55 20.58 -63.04
N THR A 601 -38.14 21.80 -63.38
CA THR A 601 -38.07 22.28 -64.77
C THR A 601 -37.02 21.54 -65.59
N LYS A 602 -35.81 21.30 -65.05
CA LYS A 602 -34.72 20.58 -65.75
C LYS A 602 -35.12 19.17 -66.21
N TYR A 603 -35.95 18.49 -65.43
CA TYR A 603 -36.41 17.13 -65.75
C TYR A 603 -37.82 17.08 -66.35
N ASN A 604 -38.42 18.25 -66.67
CA ASN A 604 -39.73 18.35 -67.28
C ASN A 604 -40.84 17.61 -66.49
N ILE A 605 -40.81 17.79 -65.17
CA ILE A 605 -41.81 17.26 -64.25
C ILE A 605 -42.91 18.31 -64.05
N SER A 606 -44.16 17.86 -64.02
CA SER A 606 -45.31 18.68 -63.64
C SER A 606 -46.16 17.96 -62.60
N PHE A 607 -47.07 18.71 -61.96
CA PHE A 607 -47.94 18.16 -60.92
C PHE A 607 -49.38 18.06 -61.46
N SER A 608 -49.93 16.86 -61.40
CA SER A 608 -51.35 16.60 -61.56
C SER A 608 -51.98 16.60 -60.18
N ILE A 609 -52.83 17.58 -59.89
CA ILE A 609 -53.40 17.78 -58.55
C ILE A 609 -54.92 17.58 -58.59
N GLY A 610 -55.41 16.62 -57.83
CA GLY A 610 -56.83 16.44 -57.54
C GLY A 610 -57.15 16.84 -56.12
N TYR A 611 -58.28 17.50 -55.90
CA TYR A 611 -58.75 17.77 -54.53
C TYR A 611 -60.26 17.58 -54.38
N TYR A 612 -60.67 17.31 -53.14
CA TYR A 612 -62.06 17.18 -52.74
C TYR A 612 -62.28 17.87 -51.40
N ILE A 613 -63.34 18.67 -51.30
CA ILE A 613 -63.79 19.24 -50.02
C ILE A 613 -64.63 18.17 -49.33
N LYS A 614 -64.13 17.65 -48.21
CA LYS A 614 -64.73 16.55 -47.49
C LYS A 614 -66.09 16.95 -46.90
N ASN A 615 -67.08 16.09 -47.07
CA ASN A 615 -68.37 16.20 -46.39
C ASN A 615 -68.29 15.60 -44.98
N ASP A 616 -69.16 16.08 -44.09
CA ASP A 616 -69.21 15.64 -42.69
C ASP A 616 -69.53 14.12 -42.57
N ASP A 617 -70.35 13.58 -43.48
CA ASP A 617 -70.86 12.19 -43.43
C ASP A 617 -69.98 11.14 -44.14
N GLU A 618 -68.77 11.51 -44.57
CA GLU A 618 -67.89 10.63 -45.35
C GLU A 618 -66.58 10.36 -44.59
N SER A 619 -66.01 9.16 -44.76
CA SER A 619 -64.70 8.86 -44.18
C SER A 619 -63.58 9.62 -44.90
N LEU A 620 -62.46 9.80 -44.22
CA LEU A 620 -61.29 10.44 -44.80
C LEU A 620 -60.70 9.60 -45.93
N GLU A 621 -60.71 8.26 -45.81
CA GLU A 621 -60.27 7.37 -46.90
C GLU A 621 -61.13 7.55 -48.16
N LEU A 622 -62.46 7.53 -48.04
CA LEU A 622 -63.36 7.74 -49.19
C LEU A 622 -63.16 9.13 -49.83
N SER A 623 -62.85 10.13 -49.00
CA SER A 623 -62.55 11.47 -49.49
C SER A 623 -61.27 11.47 -50.36
N PHE A 624 -60.22 10.77 -49.92
CA PHE A 624 -58.98 10.65 -50.69
C PHE A 624 -59.19 9.88 -52.00
N GLU A 625 -60.04 8.85 -52.03
CA GLU A 625 -60.43 8.17 -53.28
C GLU A 625 -61.10 9.13 -54.28
N LYS A 626 -61.95 10.04 -53.82
CA LYS A 626 -62.56 11.07 -54.69
C LYS A 626 -61.53 12.08 -55.21
N ALA A 627 -60.61 12.52 -54.37
CA ALA A 627 -59.52 13.39 -54.80
C ALA A 627 -58.58 12.69 -55.80
N ASP A 628 -58.36 11.38 -55.66
CA ASP A 628 -57.60 10.57 -56.61
C ASP A 628 -58.27 10.52 -57.99
N ILE A 629 -59.60 10.36 -58.04
CA ILE A 629 -60.38 10.44 -59.29
C ILE A 629 -60.17 11.81 -59.97
N ALA A 630 -60.25 12.90 -59.20
CA ALA A 630 -59.99 14.24 -59.74
C ALA A 630 -58.54 14.41 -60.20
N MET A 631 -57.57 13.83 -59.50
CA MET A 631 -56.16 13.86 -59.89
C MET A 631 -55.95 13.14 -61.23
N TYR A 632 -56.59 12.00 -61.41
CA TYR A 632 -56.56 11.26 -62.67
C TYR A 632 -57.13 12.08 -63.84
N ASP A 633 -58.18 12.88 -63.61
CA ASP A 633 -58.71 13.80 -64.60
C ASP A 633 -57.77 14.98 -64.87
N ALA A 634 -57.09 15.51 -63.84
CA ALA A 634 -56.05 16.53 -64.00
C ALA A 634 -54.91 16.04 -64.91
N LYS A 635 -54.51 14.76 -64.74
CA LYS A 635 -53.44 14.11 -65.51
C LYS A 635 -53.70 14.07 -67.02
N LYS A 636 -54.95 14.11 -67.47
CA LYS A 636 -55.32 14.15 -68.90
C LYS A 636 -54.97 15.48 -69.58
N ILE A 637 -54.89 16.58 -68.81
CA ILE A 637 -54.60 17.92 -69.34
C ILE A 637 -53.11 18.05 -69.75
N ASN A 638 -52.23 17.25 -69.13
CA ASN A 638 -50.77 17.35 -69.19
C ASN A 638 -50.21 18.69 -68.69
N GLY A 639 -49.11 18.65 -67.94
CA GLY A 639 -48.55 19.85 -67.32
C GLY A 639 -49.17 20.14 -65.95
N PHE A 640 -48.80 21.27 -65.35
CA PHE A 640 -49.32 21.65 -64.02
C PHE A 640 -50.82 21.90 -64.09
N SER A 641 -51.61 21.08 -63.39
CA SER A 641 -53.06 21.12 -63.44
C SER A 641 -53.68 20.89 -62.06
N ILE A 642 -54.84 21.52 -61.83
CA ILE A 642 -55.64 21.36 -60.61
C ILE A 642 -57.06 21.00 -61.04
N MET A 643 -57.61 19.94 -60.46
CA MET A 643 -58.99 19.51 -60.68
C MET A 643 -59.70 19.31 -59.34
N GLN A 644 -60.93 19.80 -59.24
CA GLN A 644 -61.81 19.51 -58.12
C GLN A 644 -62.73 18.35 -58.49
N TYR A 645 -62.89 17.37 -57.59
CA TYR A 645 -63.96 16.40 -57.73
C TYR A 645 -65.31 17.10 -57.55
N LYS A 646 -66.14 17.08 -58.60
CA LYS A 646 -67.52 17.56 -58.57
C LYS A 646 -68.45 16.37 -58.83
N LYS A 647 -69.49 16.26 -58.01
CA LYS A 647 -70.48 15.17 -58.07
C LYS A 647 -71.27 15.18 -59.38
#